data_AF-A0A1F8F6U4-F1
#
_entry.id   AF-A0A1F8F6U4-F1
#
_cell.length_a   1.000
_cell.length_b   1.000
_cell.length_c   1.000
_cell.angle_alpha   90.00
_cell.angle_beta   90.00
_cell.angle_gamma   90.00
#
_symmetry.space_group_name_H-M   'P 1'
#
loop_
_entity.id
_entity.type
_entity.pdbx_description
1 polymer ?
#
loop_
_entity_poly.entity_id
_entity_poly.type
_entity_poly.pdbx_seq_one_letter_code
_entity_poly.pdbx_strand_id
1 'polypeptide(L)'
;MGKLQIKICQAIINFPLRTFLRSKNRDQGGFIQAILVIGIVIVLILVIASRNKKEESPDNLKESPDALSDIPIAGSRGPDYWTYTNLPALSDKAVQKKYCGMSDSQRRSLNQEKLTEARELSDKLENYIRLWAAGKASPNLPDELLPASMVHEKTKNWRLYRPEEITSDKQWYYRLAGEIPSDFSKLYFLSPDNHVTYLKTVFTAPLGSRLLAEGDFPHARFMDYQILEPFDPEHPTTSGLGAPEVPIVDVDINPDPGHTNPFRIGADRNAALRHYHVTFNLEAGNAAALNPQAMIPPAYRASGNTRTGGPFAYSGPLGDGQIIASTLWLRYYAPDKKVGPFGGVALPKLTLQLETGERFWLQPDFSLAAKRQTTTVPGFSTKPKDPLPLLGPTVGWGKVFGFWLTLADGFAYPLAKPWGLFPKSLAVKLITERDECYFNRGASASPPGNYEASASGMNYNSYLYRAISLGEDKVYVLTGKLPKTPKTRNGEASVTKSEARYWSICHTGNGEDNKFPSLLYGCLMDDEIHLNQNREYTIVYSRKNERPKNATEQCGVTWQDYGLEALQGYTIRWASVVPDDYLPKFAPDQDNIPWSVGEWSSPDYNMSLTGYNNQNGFLKKYQPLNHYMTREEFEALGCPVSPESVPIWQ
;
A
#
# COMPACT_ATOMS: atom_id res chain seq x y z
N MET A 1 -4.23 -8.91 58.38
CA MET A 1 -3.66 -8.60 57.04
C MET A 1 -3.47 -7.09 56.77
N GLY A 2 -4.22 -6.16 57.40
CA GLY A 2 -4.10 -4.72 57.11
C GLY A 2 -2.84 -3.98 57.59
N LYS A 3 -2.07 -4.50 58.57
CA LYS A 3 -0.83 -3.84 59.05
C LYS A 3 0.45 -4.26 58.30
N LEU A 4 0.39 -5.31 57.48
CA LEU A 4 1.52 -5.78 56.66
C LEU A 4 1.59 -5.05 55.30
N GLN A 5 0.44 -4.64 54.74
CA GLN A 5 0.36 -3.87 53.48
C GLN A 5 0.86 -2.41 53.62
N ILE A 6 0.63 -1.76 54.77
CA ILE A 6 1.07 -0.37 54.98
C ILE A 6 2.60 -0.28 55.13
N LYS A 7 3.26 -1.29 55.72
CA LYS A 7 4.72 -1.33 55.83
C LYS A 7 5.43 -1.58 54.49
N ILE A 8 4.81 -2.30 53.56
CA ILE A 8 5.36 -2.52 52.20
C ILE A 8 5.23 -1.24 51.37
N CYS A 9 4.11 -0.52 51.46
CA CYS A 9 3.94 0.75 50.75
C CYS A 9 4.88 1.86 51.28
N GLN A 10 5.16 1.90 52.58
CA GLN A 10 6.12 2.88 53.14
C GLN A 10 7.59 2.53 52.87
N ALA A 11 7.94 1.25 52.65
CA ALA A 11 9.29 0.84 52.27
C ALA A 11 9.62 1.17 50.80
N ILE A 12 8.61 1.21 49.91
CA ILE A 12 8.78 1.54 48.48
C ILE A 12 8.90 3.06 48.27
N ILE A 13 8.23 3.87 49.09
CA ILE A 13 8.26 5.34 48.99
C ILE A 13 9.57 5.95 49.53
N ASN A 14 10.25 5.29 50.49
CA ASN A 14 11.45 5.82 51.14
C ASN A 14 12.79 5.22 50.63
N PHE A 15 12.80 4.52 49.49
CA PHE A 15 14.07 4.08 48.91
C PHE A 15 14.80 5.30 48.31
N PRO A 16 16.00 5.67 48.80
CA PRO A 16 16.58 6.96 48.46
C PRO A 16 17.09 6.95 47.02
N LEU A 17 16.45 7.76 46.16
CA LEU A 17 16.82 8.08 44.78
C LEU A 17 18.21 8.75 44.62
N ARG A 18 19.06 8.75 45.65
CA ARG A 18 20.35 9.45 45.64
C ARG A 18 21.55 8.59 45.24
N THR A 19 21.43 7.27 45.16
CA THR A 19 22.58 6.41 44.81
C THR A 19 22.70 6.11 43.31
N PHE A 20 21.69 6.45 42.49
CA PHE A 20 21.69 6.11 41.06
C PHE A 20 22.32 7.18 40.15
N LEU A 21 22.61 8.37 40.66
CA LEU A 21 23.16 9.49 39.86
C LEU A 21 24.70 9.60 39.89
N ARG A 22 25.42 8.60 40.41
CA ARG A 22 26.89 8.54 40.35
C ARG A 22 27.39 7.15 39.99
N SER A 23 27.14 6.70 38.76
CA SER A 23 28.05 5.73 38.14
C SER A 23 28.17 6.02 36.65
N LYS A 24 29.40 6.35 36.22
CA LYS A 24 29.80 6.40 34.82
C LYS A 24 30.01 4.96 34.38
N ASN A 25 28.97 4.29 33.90
CA ASN A 25 29.06 3.21 32.91
C ASN A 25 27.64 2.93 32.40
N ARG A 26 27.43 3.13 31.10
CA ARG A 26 26.16 2.92 30.40
C ARG A 26 26.06 1.45 30.00
N ASP A 27 25.16 0.71 30.62
CA ASP A 27 24.54 -0.48 30.02
C ASP A 27 23.02 -0.25 29.90
N GLN A 28 22.52 -0.24 28.67
CA GLN A 28 21.15 0.15 28.31
C GLN A 28 20.09 -0.96 28.50
N GLY A 29 20.47 -2.15 29.01
CA GLY A 29 19.53 -3.26 29.18
C GLY A 29 18.55 -3.14 30.36
N GLY A 30 18.91 -2.41 31.42
CA GLY A 30 18.11 -2.35 32.65
C GLY A 30 16.97 -1.34 32.67
N PHE A 31 17.00 -0.32 31.79
CA PHE A 31 16.04 0.79 31.82
C PHE A 31 14.68 0.41 31.21
N ILE A 32 14.66 -0.59 30.31
CA ILE A 32 13.46 -1.03 29.58
C ILE A 32 12.61 -2.01 30.41
N GLN A 33 13.23 -2.86 31.24
CA GLN A 33 12.49 -3.75 32.15
C GLN A 33 11.75 -2.97 33.25
N ALA A 34 12.28 -1.84 33.71
CA ALA A 34 11.60 -1.00 34.71
C ALA A 34 10.33 -0.33 34.16
N ILE A 35 10.32 0.07 32.88
CA ILE A 35 9.16 0.72 32.24
C ILE A 35 8.04 -0.29 31.94
N LEU A 36 8.40 -1.52 31.55
CA LEU A 36 7.43 -2.60 31.34
C LEU A 36 6.74 -3.04 32.64
N VAL A 37 7.49 -3.12 33.74
CA VAL A 37 6.94 -3.45 35.07
C VAL A 37 6.03 -2.32 35.58
N ILE A 38 6.36 -1.05 35.34
CA ILE A 38 5.49 0.09 35.69
C ILE A 38 4.20 0.09 34.86
N GLY A 39 4.27 -0.21 33.56
CA GLY A 39 3.08 -0.33 32.71
C GLY A 39 2.13 -1.46 33.14
N ILE A 40 2.68 -2.63 33.48
CA ILE A 40 1.89 -3.79 33.96
C ILE A 40 1.30 -3.50 35.35
N VAL A 41 2.02 -2.82 36.23
CA VAL A 41 1.54 -2.42 37.56
C VAL A 41 0.43 -1.37 37.47
N ILE A 42 0.50 -0.43 36.54
CA ILE A 42 -0.59 0.55 36.30
C ILE A 42 -1.86 -0.16 35.79
N VAL A 43 -1.71 -1.11 34.87
CA VAL A 43 -2.85 -1.92 34.38
C VAL A 43 -3.45 -2.78 35.49
N LEU A 44 -2.63 -3.40 36.35
CA LEU A 44 -3.12 -4.17 37.51
C LEU A 44 -3.82 -3.28 38.55
N ILE A 45 -3.30 -2.08 38.81
CA ILE A 45 -3.91 -1.11 39.74
C ILE A 45 -5.26 -0.61 39.21
N LEU A 46 -5.38 -0.38 37.89
CA LEU A 46 -6.64 0.00 37.25
C LEU A 46 -7.68 -1.14 37.30
N VAL A 47 -7.25 -2.39 37.14
CA VAL A 47 -8.10 -3.59 37.23
C VAL A 47 -8.55 -3.88 38.68
N ILE A 48 -7.69 -3.62 39.68
CA ILE A 48 -8.06 -3.76 41.09
C ILE A 48 -8.96 -2.59 41.54
N ALA A 49 -8.73 -1.37 41.02
CA ALA A 49 -9.58 -0.21 41.28
C ALA A 49 -10.98 -0.35 40.66
N SER A 50 -11.12 -1.07 39.53
CA SER A 50 -12.42 -1.33 38.90
C SER A 50 -13.25 -2.42 39.60
N ARG A 51 -12.61 -3.30 40.40
CA ARG A 51 -13.29 -4.37 41.15
C ARG A 51 -13.91 -3.93 42.49
N ASN A 52 -13.54 -2.75 43.00
CA ASN A 52 -13.99 -2.26 44.31
C ASN A 52 -14.96 -1.06 44.25
N LYS A 53 -15.46 -0.69 43.06
CA LYS A 53 -16.54 0.30 42.95
C LYS A 53 -17.86 -0.41 42.67
N LYS A 54 -18.85 -0.12 43.53
CA LYS A 54 -20.26 -0.42 43.32
C LYS A 54 -20.66 -0.08 41.88
N GLU A 55 -21.48 -0.94 41.31
CA GLU A 55 -22.13 -0.84 40.00
C GLU A 55 -22.39 0.61 39.56
N GLU A 56 -21.57 1.08 38.64
CA GLU A 56 -21.93 2.19 37.74
C GLU A 56 -22.14 1.59 36.35
N SER A 57 -23.21 2.04 35.69
CA SER A 57 -23.59 1.64 34.33
C SER A 57 -22.38 1.71 33.36
N PRO A 58 -22.25 0.76 32.41
CA PRO A 58 -21.20 0.77 31.38
C PRO A 58 -21.14 2.05 30.51
N ASP A 59 -22.15 2.92 30.57
CA ASP A 59 -22.24 4.16 29.80
C ASP A 59 -21.29 5.28 30.29
N ASN A 60 -20.64 5.11 31.45
CA ASN A 60 -19.83 6.17 32.08
C ASN A 60 -18.30 5.98 31.99
N LEU A 61 -17.80 5.05 31.16
CA LEU A 61 -16.39 5.10 30.73
C LEU A 61 -16.21 6.31 29.82
N LYS A 62 -15.97 7.47 30.44
CA LYS A 62 -15.65 8.73 29.78
C LYS A 62 -14.68 8.49 28.63
N GLU A 63 -15.13 8.89 27.45
CA GLU A 63 -14.37 9.44 26.34
C GLU A 63 -13.02 10.01 26.81
N SER A 64 -11.99 9.17 26.89
CA SER A 64 -10.62 9.65 26.85
C SER A 64 -10.15 9.46 25.41
N PRO A 65 -10.39 10.45 24.52
CA PRO A 65 -9.92 10.40 23.14
C PRO A 65 -8.40 10.22 23.04
N ASP A 66 -7.65 10.40 24.14
CA ASP A 66 -6.20 10.28 24.19
C ASP A 66 -5.68 8.86 23.88
N ALA A 67 -6.40 7.79 24.23
CA ALA A 67 -5.94 6.42 24.00
C ALA A 67 -5.91 6.01 22.51
N LEU A 68 -6.78 6.60 21.69
CA LEU A 68 -6.77 6.49 20.23
C LEU A 68 -6.13 7.71 19.57
N SER A 69 -5.78 8.76 20.33
CA SER A 69 -5.05 9.91 19.81
C SER A 69 -3.69 9.51 19.24
N ASP A 70 -3.12 8.41 19.77
CA ASP A 70 -1.86 7.81 19.38
C ASP A 70 -2.02 6.66 18.36
N ILE A 71 -3.15 6.54 17.63
CA ILE A 71 -3.20 5.69 16.43
C ILE A 71 -1.93 6.02 15.61
N PRO A 72 -0.99 5.08 15.45
CA PRO A 72 0.26 5.34 14.77
C PRO A 72 -0.09 5.79 13.37
N ILE A 73 0.13 7.07 13.10
CA ILE A 73 0.12 7.54 11.72
C ILE A 73 1.26 6.78 11.05
N ALA A 74 0.95 6.14 9.92
CA ALA A 74 1.94 5.56 9.03
C ALA A 74 3.11 6.55 8.87
N GLY A 75 4.30 6.18 9.34
CA GLY A 75 5.49 7.05 9.34
C GLY A 75 5.96 7.57 10.72
N SER A 76 5.21 7.37 11.81
CA SER A 76 5.68 7.75 13.16
C SER A 76 6.66 6.74 13.79
N ARG A 77 6.69 5.48 13.31
CA ARG A 77 7.55 4.41 13.87
C ARG A 77 8.29 3.53 12.84
N GLY A 78 8.22 3.85 11.56
CA GLY A 78 9.04 3.26 10.48
C GLY A 78 9.74 4.38 9.71
N PRO A 79 11.08 4.51 9.80
CA PRO A 79 11.81 5.75 9.53
C PRO A 79 12.02 5.95 8.03
N ASP A 80 11.76 7.13 7.47
CA ASP A 80 12.55 7.69 6.35
C ASP A 80 12.67 6.90 5.00
N TYR A 81 12.06 5.71 4.84
CA TYR A 81 12.22 4.77 3.71
C TYR A 81 11.07 4.81 2.70
N TRP A 82 9.88 5.25 3.14
CA TRP A 82 8.63 5.00 2.42
C TRP A 82 8.42 5.93 1.22
N THR A 83 9.08 7.09 1.24
CA THR A 83 8.69 8.22 0.40
C THR A 83 9.95 8.93 -0.12
N TYR A 84 9.86 9.48 -1.32
CA TYR A 84 10.85 10.43 -1.83
C TYR A 84 10.73 11.79 -1.13
N THR A 85 9.61 12.05 -0.44
CA THR A 85 9.36 13.26 0.35
C THR A 85 10.01 13.16 1.74
N ASN A 86 10.37 14.29 2.33
CA ASN A 86 10.59 14.40 3.76
C ASN A 86 9.50 15.32 4.32
N LEU A 87 8.52 14.71 4.98
CA LEU A 87 7.49 15.48 5.66
C LEU A 87 7.98 15.84 7.07
N PRO A 88 7.54 16.99 7.62
CA PRO A 88 7.70 17.27 9.05
C PRO A 88 7.20 16.08 9.89
N ALA A 89 7.72 15.92 11.11
CA ALA A 89 7.31 14.80 11.96
C ALA A 89 5.77 14.78 12.11
N LEU A 90 5.15 13.74 11.55
CA LEU A 90 3.69 13.56 11.39
C LEU A 90 2.90 13.63 12.71
N SER A 91 3.61 13.52 13.84
CA SER A 91 3.08 13.49 15.19
C SER A 91 2.79 14.86 15.79
N ASP A 92 2.93 15.97 15.06
CA ASP A 92 2.66 17.28 15.64
C ASP A 92 1.15 17.47 15.86
N LYS A 93 0.70 17.23 17.09
CA LYS A 93 -0.66 17.50 17.56
C LYS A 93 -1.09 18.95 17.25
N ALA A 94 -0.14 19.89 17.10
CA ALA A 94 -0.42 21.26 16.69
C ALA A 94 -0.88 21.36 15.22
N VAL A 95 -0.27 20.60 14.31
CA VAL A 95 -0.67 20.54 12.89
C VAL A 95 -2.07 19.96 12.78
N GLN A 96 -2.35 18.83 13.44
CA GLN A 96 -3.69 18.25 13.44
C GLN A 96 -4.74 19.22 13.99
N LYS A 97 -4.45 19.90 15.11
CA LYS A 97 -5.35 20.90 15.68
C LYS A 97 -5.56 22.10 14.76
N LYS A 98 -4.52 22.55 14.05
CA LYS A 98 -4.57 23.65 13.07
C LYS A 98 -5.50 23.31 11.92
N TYR A 99 -5.32 22.19 11.25
CA TYR A 99 -6.07 21.83 10.03
C TYR A 99 -7.45 21.26 10.34
N CYS A 100 -7.56 20.29 11.25
CA CYS A 100 -8.85 19.64 11.55
C CYS A 100 -9.80 20.58 12.32
N GLY A 101 -9.29 21.65 12.93
CA GLY A 101 -10.09 22.70 13.56
C GLY A 101 -10.61 23.79 12.61
N MET A 102 -10.24 23.76 11.33
CA MET A 102 -10.69 24.77 10.36
C MET A 102 -12.16 24.58 10.01
N SER A 103 -12.90 25.68 10.01
CA SER A 103 -14.21 25.79 9.34
C SER A 103 -14.07 25.66 7.82
N ASP A 104 -15.16 25.32 7.14
CA ASP A 104 -15.17 25.21 5.66
C ASP A 104 -14.71 26.50 4.97
N SER A 105 -15.03 27.66 5.54
CA SER A 105 -14.58 28.94 5.01
C SER A 105 -13.06 29.10 5.10
N GLN A 106 -12.47 28.70 6.23
CA GLN A 106 -11.01 28.72 6.42
C GLN A 106 -10.32 27.72 5.49
N ARG A 107 -10.88 26.51 5.30
CA ARG A 107 -10.34 25.53 4.34
C ARG A 107 -10.40 26.05 2.91
N ARG A 108 -11.52 26.63 2.48
CA ARG A 108 -11.61 27.25 1.14
C ARG A 108 -10.59 28.37 0.94
N SER A 109 -10.41 29.23 1.95
CA SER A 109 -9.40 30.29 1.90
C SER A 109 -7.98 29.72 1.77
N LEU A 110 -7.66 28.69 2.56
CA LEU A 110 -6.37 28.00 2.48
C LEU A 110 -6.17 27.33 1.12
N ASN A 111 -7.19 26.65 0.58
CA ASN A 111 -7.09 26.00 -0.72
C ASN A 111 -6.81 27.02 -1.83
N GLN A 112 -7.43 28.21 -1.76
CA GLN A 112 -7.17 29.30 -2.70
C GLN A 112 -5.75 29.88 -2.56
N GLU A 113 -5.26 30.03 -1.32
CA GLU A 113 -3.87 30.41 -1.04
C GLU A 113 -2.90 29.39 -1.66
N LYS A 114 -3.13 28.09 -1.46
CA LYS A 114 -2.28 27.01 -1.99
C LYS A 114 -2.31 26.91 -3.50
N LEU A 115 -3.45 27.17 -4.13
CA LEU A 115 -3.53 27.32 -5.59
C LEU A 115 -2.72 28.53 -6.10
N THR A 116 -2.67 29.61 -5.33
CA THR A 116 -1.87 30.80 -5.67
C THR A 116 -0.38 30.50 -5.54
N GLU A 117 0.05 29.89 -4.44
CA GLU A 117 1.44 29.43 -4.24
C GLU A 117 1.91 28.49 -5.36
N ALA A 118 1.06 27.53 -5.77
CA ALA A 118 1.35 26.62 -6.87
C ALA A 118 1.57 27.33 -8.21
N ARG A 119 0.76 28.35 -8.50
CA ARG A 119 0.93 29.17 -9.72
C ARG A 119 2.21 30.00 -9.66
N GLU A 120 2.52 30.61 -8.52
CA GLU A 120 3.76 31.37 -8.35
C GLU A 120 5.01 30.48 -8.49
N LEU A 121 4.97 29.26 -7.95
CA LEU A 121 6.01 28.25 -8.15
C LEU A 121 6.15 27.90 -9.64
N SER A 122 5.02 27.62 -10.30
CA SER A 122 4.96 27.32 -11.73
C SER A 122 5.61 28.42 -12.58
N ASP A 123 5.21 29.68 -12.37
CA ASP A 123 5.71 30.83 -13.14
C ASP A 123 7.22 31.03 -12.96
N LYS A 124 7.73 30.86 -11.72
CA LYS A 124 9.17 30.94 -11.43
C LYS A 124 9.93 29.83 -12.14
N LEU A 125 9.43 28.60 -12.11
CA LEU A 125 10.03 27.46 -12.78
C LEU A 125 10.05 27.64 -14.30
N GLU A 126 8.94 28.06 -14.90
CA GLU A 126 8.84 28.27 -16.34
C GLU A 126 9.84 29.32 -16.81
N ASN A 127 9.89 30.47 -16.13
CA ASN A 127 10.84 31.53 -16.44
C ASN A 127 12.28 31.05 -16.39
N TYR A 128 12.64 30.25 -15.37
CA TYR A 128 13.99 29.69 -15.25
C TYR A 128 14.29 28.70 -16.39
N ILE A 129 13.37 27.80 -16.71
CA ILE A 129 13.52 26.81 -17.79
C ILE A 129 13.71 27.51 -19.14
N ARG A 130 12.97 28.57 -19.43
CA ARG A 130 13.11 29.34 -20.67
C ARG A 130 14.45 30.08 -20.75
N LEU A 131 14.92 30.64 -19.63
CA LEU A 131 16.26 31.23 -19.55
C LEU A 131 17.35 30.17 -19.77
N TRP A 132 17.23 28.99 -19.16
CA TRP A 132 18.15 27.87 -19.37
C TRP A 132 18.15 27.39 -20.82
N ALA A 133 16.96 27.21 -21.42
CA ALA A 133 16.81 26.82 -22.82
C ALA A 133 17.50 27.81 -23.77
N ALA A 134 17.44 29.11 -23.45
CA ALA A 134 18.13 30.19 -24.16
C ALA A 134 19.63 30.33 -23.83
N GLY A 135 20.20 29.45 -23.01
CA GLY A 135 21.62 29.48 -22.61
C GLY A 135 21.97 30.57 -21.59
N LYS A 136 20.97 31.13 -20.91
CA LYS A 136 21.09 32.25 -19.96
C LYS A 136 20.99 31.83 -18.48
N ALA A 137 20.73 30.56 -18.20
CA ALA A 137 20.71 30.02 -16.85
C ALA A 137 21.43 28.66 -16.78
N SER A 138 21.83 28.29 -15.57
CA SER A 138 22.50 27.02 -15.28
C SER A 138 21.54 25.84 -15.47
N PRO A 139 22.00 24.66 -15.91
CA PRO A 139 21.20 23.44 -15.83
C PRO A 139 20.92 23.00 -14.38
N ASN A 140 21.76 23.38 -13.42
CA ASN A 140 21.50 23.10 -11.99
C ASN A 140 20.58 24.19 -11.44
N LEU A 141 19.39 23.79 -10.99
CA LEU A 141 18.38 24.67 -10.42
C LEU A 141 18.85 25.22 -9.07
N PRO A 142 18.74 26.55 -8.81
CA PRO A 142 18.87 27.11 -7.48
C PRO A 142 17.83 26.53 -6.51
N ASP A 143 18.26 26.16 -5.31
CA ASP A 143 17.38 25.55 -4.30
C ASP A 143 16.21 26.48 -3.92
N GLU A 144 16.39 27.79 -3.98
CA GLU A 144 15.37 28.80 -3.64
C GLU A 144 14.19 28.86 -4.62
N LEU A 145 14.32 28.22 -5.79
CA LEU A 145 13.21 28.10 -6.74
C LEU A 145 12.20 27.02 -6.36
N LEU A 146 12.56 26.12 -5.45
CA LEU A 146 11.73 25.02 -5.03
C LEU A 146 11.39 25.14 -3.53
N PRO A 147 10.22 24.64 -3.10
CA PRO A 147 9.89 24.60 -1.68
C PRO A 147 10.85 23.64 -0.95
N ALA A 148 11.10 23.89 0.34
CA ALA A 148 12.02 23.07 1.14
C ALA A 148 11.62 21.59 1.22
N SER A 149 10.32 21.30 1.09
CA SER A 149 9.76 19.94 0.96
C SER A 149 10.23 19.18 -0.28
N MET A 150 10.73 19.86 -1.31
CA MET A 150 11.34 19.28 -2.50
C MET A 150 12.87 19.31 -2.47
N VAL A 151 13.49 20.03 -1.52
CA VAL A 151 14.95 20.22 -1.45
C VAL A 151 15.47 19.62 -0.14
N HIS A 152 15.83 18.34 -0.19
CA HIS A 152 16.37 17.61 0.95
C HIS A 152 17.16 16.38 0.48
N GLU A 153 17.74 15.61 1.41
CA GLU A 153 18.67 14.52 1.08
C GLU A 153 18.16 13.46 0.10
N LYS A 154 16.84 13.28 -0.04
CA LYS A 154 16.24 12.32 -0.97
C LYS A 154 15.94 12.90 -2.36
N THR A 155 15.85 14.23 -2.48
CA THR A 155 15.50 14.94 -3.71
C THR A 155 16.29 16.25 -3.81
N LYS A 156 17.62 16.19 -3.78
CA LYS A 156 18.49 17.38 -3.85
C LYS A 156 19.05 17.59 -5.27
N ASN A 157 19.80 18.66 -5.49
CA ASN A 157 20.55 18.87 -6.73
C ASN A 157 19.67 18.77 -7.98
N TRP A 158 18.54 19.47 -7.99
CA TRP A 158 17.63 19.47 -9.13
C TRP A 158 18.33 19.97 -10.38
N ARG A 159 18.17 19.22 -11.47
CA ARG A 159 18.88 19.49 -12.72
C ARG A 159 17.98 19.36 -13.94
N LEU A 160 18.10 20.35 -14.81
CA LEU A 160 17.59 20.36 -16.18
C LEU A 160 18.54 19.63 -17.11
N TYR A 161 17.95 18.81 -17.96
CA TYR A 161 18.60 18.10 -19.05
C TYR A 161 17.91 18.45 -20.35
N ARG A 162 18.68 18.60 -21.43
CA ARG A 162 18.11 18.47 -22.77
C ARG A 162 17.71 17.00 -22.98
N PRO A 163 16.67 16.70 -23.76
CA PRO A 163 16.22 15.31 -23.94
C PRO A 163 17.34 14.33 -24.35
N GLU A 164 18.29 14.79 -25.16
CA GLU A 164 19.46 14.06 -25.64
C GLU A 164 20.58 13.85 -24.60
N GLU A 165 20.61 14.62 -23.51
CA GLU A 165 21.66 14.57 -22.49
C GLU A 165 21.42 13.50 -21.41
N ILE A 166 20.24 12.88 -21.40
CA ILE A 166 19.85 11.89 -20.40
C ILE A 166 19.28 10.64 -21.06
N THR A 167 19.61 9.47 -20.55
CA THR A 167 19.10 8.18 -21.04
C THR A 167 17.96 7.68 -20.14
N SER A 168 17.10 6.80 -20.65
CA SER A 168 15.95 6.31 -19.87
C SER A 168 16.38 5.56 -18.60
N ASP A 169 17.51 4.84 -18.58
CA ASP A 169 18.03 4.18 -17.37
C ASP A 169 18.38 5.14 -16.22
N LYS A 170 18.55 6.44 -16.49
CA LYS A 170 18.80 7.47 -15.48
C LYS A 170 17.54 8.17 -14.99
N GLN A 171 16.42 7.98 -15.68
CA GLN A 171 15.15 8.62 -15.36
C GLN A 171 14.32 7.81 -14.37
N TRP A 172 14.60 6.51 -14.24
CA TRP A 172 13.83 5.59 -13.42
C TRP A 172 14.67 4.97 -12.30
N TYR A 173 14.03 4.74 -11.16
CA TYR A 173 14.47 3.72 -10.21
C TYR A 173 13.42 2.63 -10.13
N TYR A 174 13.83 1.41 -9.79
CA TYR A 174 12.97 0.25 -9.96
C TYR A 174 13.22 -0.84 -8.92
N ARG A 175 12.16 -1.60 -8.66
CA ARG A 175 12.20 -2.90 -7.99
C ARG A 175 11.74 -3.94 -9.01
N LEU A 176 12.62 -4.86 -9.36
CA LEU A 176 12.37 -5.88 -10.38
C LEU A 176 11.49 -7.01 -9.85
N ALA A 177 10.63 -7.56 -10.72
CA ALA A 177 10.09 -8.90 -10.50
C ALA A 177 11.25 -9.91 -10.39
N GLY A 178 11.14 -10.88 -9.51
CA GLY A 178 12.20 -11.84 -9.26
C GLY A 178 11.89 -12.81 -8.15
N GLU A 179 12.79 -13.77 -7.94
CA GLU A 179 12.67 -14.76 -6.89
C GLU A 179 13.02 -14.16 -5.52
N ILE A 180 12.39 -14.71 -4.49
CA ILE A 180 12.75 -14.44 -3.10
C ILE A 180 13.75 -15.53 -2.67
N PRO A 181 14.92 -15.16 -2.12
CA PRO A 181 15.89 -16.15 -1.64
C PRO A 181 15.25 -17.09 -0.61
N SER A 182 15.44 -18.40 -0.78
CA SER A 182 14.84 -19.42 0.10
C SER A 182 15.37 -19.42 1.55
N ASP A 183 16.42 -18.64 1.82
CA ASP A 183 16.98 -18.41 3.16
C ASP A 183 16.51 -17.07 3.77
N PHE A 184 15.70 -16.32 3.03
CA PHE A 184 15.18 -15.00 3.39
C PHE A 184 16.28 -13.97 3.73
N SER A 185 17.49 -14.12 3.18
CA SER A 185 18.63 -13.23 3.45
C SER A 185 18.49 -11.83 2.84
N LYS A 186 17.67 -11.68 1.78
CA LYS A 186 17.45 -10.43 1.07
C LYS A 186 15.98 -10.27 0.68
N LEU A 187 15.22 -9.59 1.53
CA LEU A 187 13.80 -9.32 1.33
C LEU A 187 13.56 -7.85 1.02
N TYR A 188 12.64 -7.60 0.09
CA TYR A 188 12.10 -6.27 -0.14
C TYR A 188 10.97 -5.99 0.85
N PHE A 189 10.83 -4.74 1.25
CA PHE A 189 9.67 -4.22 1.96
C PHE A 189 9.03 -3.15 1.09
N LEU A 190 7.72 -2.89 1.25
CA LEU A 190 6.99 -1.81 0.55
C LEU A 190 6.90 -1.94 -0.99
N SER A 191 7.32 -3.08 -1.53
CA SER A 191 7.10 -3.51 -2.91
C SER A 191 6.56 -4.94 -2.86
N PRO A 192 5.26 -5.09 -2.57
CA PRO A 192 4.71 -6.27 -1.92
C PRO A 192 4.39 -7.44 -2.85
N ASP A 193 4.89 -7.45 -4.09
CA ASP A 193 4.68 -8.55 -5.04
C ASP A 193 5.97 -8.90 -5.79
N ASN A 194 6.46 -10.13 -5.68
CA ASN A 194 7.67 -10.58 -6.38
C ASN A 194 7.47 -10.92 -7.86
N HIS A 195 6.24 -10.84 -8.37
CA HIS A 195 5.91 -11.01 -9.79
C HIS A 195 5.67 -9.70 -10.51
N VAL A 196 5.86 -8.56 -9.82
CA VAL A 196 5.67 -7.23 -10.38
C VAL A 196 6.99 -6.48 -10.42
N THR A 197 7.29 -5.90 -11.59
CA THR A 197 8.34 -4.90 -11.75
C THR A 197 7.70 -3.54 -11.51
N TYR A 198 8.18 -2.83 -10.49
CA TYR A 198 7.75 -1.48 -10.14
C TYR A 198 8.83 -0.49 -10.59
N LEU A 199 8.46 0.47 -11.44
CA LEU A 199 9.31 1.58 -11.82
C LEU A 199 8.69 2.88 -11.33
N LYS A 200 9.56 3.79 -10.88
CA LYS A 200 9.16 5.10 -10.41
C LYS A 200 10.16 6.14 -10.86
N THR A 201 9.67 7.35 -11.05
CA THR A 201 10.50 8.54 -11.25
C THR A 201 9.96 9.68 -10.40
N VAL A 202 10.83 10.62 -10.02
CA VAL A 202 10.47 11.86 -9.31
C VAL A 202 10.81 13.02 -10.22
N PHE A 203 9.86 13.92 -10.43
CA PHE A 203 10.02 15.08 -11.29
C PHE A 203 9.18 16.25 -10.81
N THR A 204 9.39 17.42 -11.40
CA THR A 204 8.50 18.57 -11.30
C THR A 204 8.50 19.35 -12.61
N ALA A 205 7.49 20.19 -12.83
CA ALA A 205 7.36 21.03 -14.00
C ALA A 205 6.43 22.23 -13.72
N PRO A 206 6.41 23.26 -14.57
CA PRO A 206 5.34 24.25 -14.56
C PRO A 206 3.98 23.62 -14.88
N LEU A 207 2.91 24.17 -14.30
CA LEU A 207 1.53 23.92 -14.72
C LEU A 207 1.36 24.29 -16.21
N GLY A 208 0.48 23.59 -16.93
CA GLY A 208 0.30 23.68 -18.39
C GLY A 208 1.34 22.90 -19.20
N SER A 209 2.42 22.42 -18.57
CA SER A 209 3.40 21.56 -19.24
C SER A 209 2.81 20.18 -19.58
N ARG A 210 3.50 19.45 -20.45
CA ARG A 210 3.19 18.06 -20.79
C ARG A 210 4.32 17.15 -20.37
N LEU A 211 4.00 16.02 -19.74
CA LEU A 211 4.89 14.87 -19.61
C LEU A 211 4.63 13.88 -20.74
N LEU A 212 5.63 13.65 -21.56
CA LEU A 212 5.62 12.74 -22.70
C LEU A 212 6.42 11.48 -22.31
N ALA A 213 5.81 10.32 -22.47
CA ALA A 213 6.45 9.02 -22.28
C ALA A 213 6.39 8.23 -23.58
N GLU A 214 7.54 7.76 -24.09
CA GLU A 214 7.63 6.94 -25.30
C GLU A 214 8.36 5.64 -25.01
N GLY A 215 7.92 4.53 -25.61
CA GLY A 215 8.50 3.22 -25.37
C GLY A 215 7.81 2.10 -26.11
N ASP A 216 8.27 0.87 -25.89
CA ASP A 216 7.66 -0.33 -26.46
C ASP A 216 6.82 -1.05 -25.42
N PHE A 217 5.68 -1.60 -25.84
CA PHE A 217 4.86 -2.45 -24.98
C PHE A 217 5.66 -3.68 -24.49
N PRO A 218 5.78 -3.94 -23.18
CA PRO A 218 6.53 -5.09 -22.68
C PRO A 218 5.79 -6.41 -22.96
N HIS A 219 6.53 -7.51 -23.07
CA HIS A 219 5.94 -8.85 -22.97
C HIS A 219 5.61 -9.15 -21.50
N ALA A 220 4.39 -8.79 -21.10
CA ALA A 220 3.86 -9.00 -19.76
C ALA A 220 2.36 -9.31 -19.83
N ARG A 221 1.75 -9.61 -18.69
CA ARG A 221 0.29 -9.79 -18.61
C ARG A 221 -0.43 -8.46 -18.50
N PHE A 222 0.16 -7.51 -17.78
CA PHE A 222 -0.43 -6.21 -17.55
C PHE A 222 0.65 -5.13 -17.45
N MET A 223 0.31 -3.94 -17.94
CA MET A 223 1.08 -2.71 -17.81
C MET A 223 0.17 -1.53 -17.51
N ASP A 224 0.59 -0.64 -16.61
CA ASP A 224 -0.03 0.68 -16.43
C ASP A 224 0.99 1.78 -16.14
N TYR A 225 0.60 3.00 -16.50
CA TYR A 225 1.15 4.20 -15.87
C TYR A 225 0.17 4.78 -14.87
N GLN A 226 0.69 5.32 -13.78
CA GLN A 226 -0.08 6.15 -12.85
C GLN A 226 0.72 7.36 -12.44
N ILE A 227 0.17 8.55 -12.68
CA ILE A 227 0.75 9.82 -12.27
C ILE A 227 -0.01 10.34 -11.04
N LEU A 228 0.68 11.08 -10.16
CA LEU A 228 -0.03 11.84 -9.14
C LEU A 228 -1.14 12.69 -9.76
N GLU A 229 -2.22 12.85 -9.01
CA GLU A 229 -3.35 13.67 -9.41
C GLU A 229 -2.94 15.13 -9.71
N PRO A 230 -3.72 15.86 -10.53
CA PRO A 230 -3.54 17.29 -10.71
C PRO A 230 -3.49 18.01 -9.36
N PHE A 231 -2.78 19.14 -9.27
CA PHE A 231 -2.61 19.83 -8.00
C PHE A 231 -3.97 20.27 -7.42
N ASP A 232 -4.44 19.58 -6.39
CA ASP A 232 -5.73 19.79 -5.74
C ASP A 232 -5.58 19.90 -4.22
N PRO A 233 -5.60 21.12 -3.65
CA PRO A 233 -5.58 21.29 -2.20
C PRO A 233 -6.82 20.75 -1.46
N GLU A 234 -7.94 20.52 -2.17
CA GLU A 234 -9.16 19.96 -1.60
C GLU A 234 -9.06 18.44 -1.40
N HIS A 235 -8.27 17.75 -2.21
CA HIS A 235 -8.00 16.31 -2.08
C HIS A 235 -6.49 16.08 -1.95
N PRO A 236 -5.92 16.31 -0.75
CA PRO A 236 -4.49 16.14 -0.56
C PRO A 236 -4.01 14.72 -0.84
N THR A 237 -2.78 14.61 -1.34
CA THR A 237 -2.06 13.35 -1.49
C THR A 237 -0.65 13.50 -0.96
N THR A 238 -0.18 12.47 -0.26
CA THR A 238 1.22 12.42 0.16
C THR A 238 1.75 11.01 0.03
N SER A 239 2.75 10.84 -0.83
CA SER A 239 3.54 9.62 -0.91
C SER A 239 2.73 8.35 -1.21
N GLY A 240 1.65 8.43 -1.99
CA GLY A 240 0.75 7.31 -2.28
C GLY A 240 -0.37 7.12 -1.25
N LEU A 241 -0.54 8.07 -0.32
CA LEU A 241 -1.69 8.19 0.58
C LEU A 241 -2.58 9.32 0.08
N GLY A 242 -3.89 9.22 0.28
CA GLY A 242 -4.86 10.23 -0.12
C GLY A 242 -5.63 9.83 -1.36
N ALA A 243 -5.98 10.80 -2.19
CA ALA A 243 -6.74 10.55 -3.41
C ALA A 243 -5.97 9.67 -4.41
N PRO A 244 -6.69 8.87 -5.22
CA PRO A 244 -6.06 7.95 -6.15
C PRO A 244 -5.29 8.68 -7.25
N GLU A 245 -4.17 8.08 -7.65
CA GLU A 245 -3.41 8.50 -8.83
C GLU A 245 -4.27 8.40 -10.12
N VAL A 246 -3.90 9.16 -11.15
CA VAL A 246 -4.58 9.12 -12.45
C VAL A 246 -3.98 8.02 -13.33
N PRO A 247 -4.75 6.98 -13.71
CA PRO A 247 -4.20 5.83 -14.40
C PRO A 247 -4.38 5.85 -15.93
N ILE A 248 -3.51 5.13 -16.62
CA ILE A 248 -3.70 4.66 -17.99
C ILE A 248 -3.18 3.23 -18.13
N VAL A 249 -4.08 2.30 -18.46
CA VAL A 249 -3.79 0.87 -18.64
C VAL A 249 -3.42 0.54 -20.08
N ASP A 250 -2.58 -0.48 -20.24
CA ASP A 250 -2.09 -1.03 -21.50
C ASP A 250 -3.07 -1.02 -22.68
N VAL A 251 -4.24 -1.65 -22.55
CA VAL A 251 -5.25 -1.81 -23.61
C VAL A 251 -5.81 -0.49 -24.15
N ASP A 252 -5.78 0.58 -23.34
CA ASP A 252 -6.29 1.90 -23.72
C ASP A 252 -5.28 2.70 -24.55
N ILE A 253 -3.99 2.37 -24.47
CA ILE A 253 -2.93 3.06 -25.20
C ILE A 253 -3.01 2.66 -26.68
N ASN A 254 -3.18 3.63 -27.55
CA ASN A 254 -3.04 3.41 -28.99
C ASN A 254 -1.55 3.26 -29.34
N PRO A 255 -1.18 2.21 -30.08
CA PRO A 255 0.17 2.09 -30.60
C PRO A 255 0.40 3.15 -31.67
N ASP A 256 1.66 3.40 -32.00
CA ASP A 256 2.06 4.23 -33.12
C ASP A 256 1.54 3.66 -34.46
N PRO A 257 1.37 4.48 -35.52
CA PRO A 257 0.93 4.00 -36.82
C PRO A 257 1.78 2.84 -37.35
N GLY A 258 1.15 1.69 -37.63
CA GLY A 258 1.81 0.47 -38.08
C GLY A 258 2.34 -0.44 -36.95
N HIS A 259 2.24 -0.01 -35.69
CA HIS A 259 2.57 -0.82 -34.52
C HIS A 259 1.31 -1.50 -33.93
N THR A 260 1.53 -2.56 -33.16
CA THR A 260 0.48 -3.35 -32.51
C THR A 260 0.49 -3.08 -31.01
N ASN A 261 -0.69 -2.91 -30.41
CA ASN A 261 -0.84 -3.00 -28.95
C ASN A 261 -1.10 -4.48 -28.60
N PRO A 262 -0.11 -5.18 -27.98
CA PRO A 262 -0.18 -6.62 -27.72
C PRO A 262 -1.14 -7.00 -26.59
N PHE A 263 -1.66 -6.03 -25.83
CA PHE A 263 -2.56 -6.28 -24.70
C PHE A 263 -4.03 -6.37 -25.10
N ARG A 264 -4.38 -5.95 -26.32
CA ARG A 264 -5.75 -6.04 -26.84
C ARG A 264 -6.11 -7.49 -27.14
N ILE A 265 -7.36 -7.87 -26.87
CA ILE A 265 -7.85 -9.23 -27.12
C ILE A 265 -7.65 -9.61 -28.59
N GLY A 266 -7.03 -10.78 -28.82
CA GLY A 266 -6.75 -11.30 -30.15
C GLY A 266 -5.59 -10.64 -30.91
N ALA A 267 -4.95 -9.60 -30.36
CA ALA A 267 -3.75 -9.01 -30.95
C ALA A 267 -2.54 -9.95 -30.86
N ASP A 268 -1.59 -9.78 -31.78
CA ASP A 268 -0.31 -10.49 -31.73
C ASP A 268 0.56 -9.96 -30.59
N ARG A 269 0.72 -10.78 -29.54
CA ARG A 269 1.57 -10.47 -28.38
C ARG A 269 3.06 -10.43 -28.72
N ASN A 270 3.45 -11.05 -29.82
CA ASN A 270 4.82 -11.18 -30.27
C ASN A 270 5.15 -10.24 -31.43
N ALA A 271 4.25 -9.30 -31.74
CA ALA A 271 4.46 -8.30 -32.78
C ALA A 271 5.78 -7.53 -32.54
N ALA A 272 6.64 -7.50 -33.57
CA ALA A 272 7.93 -6.82 -33.51
C ALA A 272 7.78 -5.29 -33.41
N LEU A 273 6.77 -4.73 -34.08
CA LEU A 273 6.45 -3.30 -34.03
C LEU A 273 5.35 -3.06 -33.00
N ARG A 274 5.71 -2.43 -31.87
CA ARG A 274 4.82 -2.25 -30.71
C ARG A 274 5.11 -0.98 -29.88
N HIS A 275 5.42 0.09 -30.57
CA HIS A 275 5.83 1.36 -29.98
C HIS A 275 4.60 2.17 -29.61
N TYR A 276 4.72 3.02 -28.61
CA TYR A 276 3.66 3.91 -28.16
C TYR A 276 4.20 5.24 -27.65
N HIS A 277 3.32 6.24 -27.67
CA HIS A 277 3.47 7.49 -26.95
C HIS A 277 2.33 7.69 -25.97
N VAL A 278 2.60 8.18 -24.75
CA VAL A 278 1.62 8.61 -23.76
C VAL A 278 1.91 10.05 -23.37
N THR A 279 0.86 10.84 -23.14
CA THR A 279 0.94 12.23 -22.70
C THR A 279 0.16 12.42 -21.40
N PHE A 280 0.78 13.09 -20.43
CA PHE A 280 0.07 13.65 -19.29
C PHE A 280 0.10 15.18 -19.38
N ASN A 281 -1.07 15.81 -19.47
CA ASN A 281 -1.19 17.26 -19.26
C ASN A 281 -1.03 17.53 -17.77
N LEU A 282 -0.19 18.49 -17.39
CA LEU A 282 0.19 18.76 -16.00
C LEU A 282 -0.57 19.99 -15.49
N GLU A 283 -1.62 19.76 -14.73
CA GLU A 283 -2.61 20.78 -14.38
C GLU A 283 -2.85 20.89 -12.87
N ALA A 284 -3.60 21.92 -12.49
CA ALA A 284 -4.19 22.06 -11.16
C ALA A 284 -5.72 21.90 -11.27
N GLY A 285 -6.33 21.23 -10.29
CA GLY A 285 -7.78 21.04 -10.22
C GLY A 285 -8.19 19.61 -9.91
N ASN A 286 -9.50 19.36 -9.95
CA ASN A 286 -10.05 18.08 -9.54
C ASN A 286 -9.75 16.96 -10.55
N ALA A 287 -9.14 15.87 -10.10
CA ALA A 287 -8.72 14.76 -10.96
C ALA A 287 -9.88 14.10 -11.72
N ALA A 288 -11.03 13.93 -11.08
CA ALA A 288 -12.21 13.31 -11.68
C ALA A 288 -12.82 14.23 -12.75
N ALA A 289 -12.90 15.54 -12.48
CA ALA A 289 -13.39 16.53 -13.44
C ALA A 289 -12.48 16.70 -14.65
N LEU A 290 -11.16 16.66 -14.45
CA LEU A 290 -10.15 16.79 -15.51
C LEU A 290 -9.96 15.50 -16.33
N ASN A 291 -10.42 14.36 -15.83
CA ASN A 291 -10.38 13.07 -16.51
C ASN A 291 -11.75 12.37 -16.51
N PRO A 292 -12.81 13.00 -17.04
CA PRO A 292 -14.20 12.59 -16.78
C PRO A 292 -14.58 11.22 -17.36
N GLN A 293 -13.79 10.69 -18.31
CA GLN A 293 -13.98 9.34 -18.84
C GLN A 293 -13.11 8.29 -18.13
N ALA A 294 -11.88 8.67 -17.77
CA ALA A 294 -10.89 7.74 -17.24
C ALA A 294 -10.93 7.59 -15.73
N MET A 295 -11.41 8.60 -14.99
CA MET A 295 -11.56 8.55 -13.54
C MET A 295 -12.98 8.13 -13.14
N ILE A 296 -13.47 7.05 -13.74
CA ILE A 296 -14.75 6.42 -13.41
C ILE A 296 -14.46 5.02 -12.86
N PRO A 297 -14.64 4.77 -11.56
CA PRO A 297 -14.54 3.43 -11.02
C PRO A 297 -15.67 2.51 -11.49
N PRO A 298 -15.47 1.18 -11.43
CA PRO A 298 -14.23 0.48 -11.10
C PRO A 298 -13.37 0.29 -12.34
N ALA A 299 -13.83 0.76 -13.50
CA ALA A 299 -13.19 0.53 -14.78
C ALA A 299 -11.87 1.31 -14.89
N TYR A 300 -11.88 2.59 -14.54
CA TYR A 300 -10.78 3.53 -14.76
C TYR A 300 -10.23 3.49 -16.21
N ARG A 301 -11.13 3.41 -17.19
CA ARG A 301 -10.83 3.19 -18.62
C ARG A 301 -11.19 4.40 -19.45
N ALA A 302 -10.31 4.76 -20.38
CA ALA A 302 -10.64 5.63 -21.50
C ALA A 302 -9.65 5.39 -22.63
N SER A 303 -10.13 5.01 -23.81
CA SER A 303 -9.28 4.83 -24.98
C SER A 303 -8.56 6.13 -25.32
N GLY A 304 -7.27 6.04 -25.64
CA GLY A 304 -6.45 7.19 -25.98
C GLY A 304 -5.23 7.34 -25.09
N ASN A 305 -4.30 8.16 -25.56
CA ASN A 305 -2.94 8.21 -25.03
C ASN A 305 -2.73 9.37 -24.05
N THR A 306 -3.81 10.07 -23.68
CA THR A 306 -3.73 11.29 -22.88
C THR A 306 -4.48 11.14 -21.57
N ARG A 307 -3.86 11.64 -20.49
CA ARG A 307 -4.47 11.87 -19.18
C ARG A 307 -4.06 13.25 -18.66
N THR A 308 -4.69 13.70 -17.60
CA THR A 308 -4.32 14.93 -16.89
C THR A 308 -3.88 14.56 -15.48
N GLY A 309 -2.64 14.88 -15.13
CA GLY A 309 -2.04 14.63 -13.81
C GLY A 309 -1.40 15.90 -13.24
N GLY A 310 -0.66 15.76 -12.14
CA GLY A 310 0.00 16.88 -11.47
C GLY A 310 1.51 16.92 -11.70
N PRO A 311 2.10 18.11 -11.93
CA PRO A 311 3.56 18.27 -11.91
C PRO A 311 4.14 18.25 -10.49
N PHE A 312 3.27 18.44 -9.50
CA PHE A 312 3.53 18.38 -8.06
C PHE A 312 2.18 18.22 -7.35
N ALA A 313 2.20 17.87 -6.06
CA ALA A 313 1.00 17.64 -5.28
C ALA A 313 0.98 18.47 -3.98
N TYR A 314 -0.17 18.47 -3.30
CA TYR A 314 -0.35 19.11 -2.00
C TYR A 314 -0.39 18.05 -0.90
N SER A 315 0.53 18.12 0.05
CA SER A 315 0.70 17.10 1.09
C SER A 315 -0.37 17.11 2.19
N GLY A 316 -1.25 18.12 2.20
CA GLY A 316 -2.31 18.25 3.19
C GLY A 316 -1.80 18.36 4.63
N PRO A 317 -2.69 18.12 5.60
CA PRO A 317 -2.35 18.18 7.03
C PRO A 317 -1.22 17.21 7.43
N LEU A 318 -1.12 16.04 6.80
CA LEU A 318 -0.03 15.10 7.11
C LEU A 318 1.34 15.66 6.76
N GLY A 319 1.45 16.50 5.73
CA GLY A 319 2.71 17.13 5.39
C GLY A 319 2.80 18.61 5.74
N ASP A 320 1.97 19.13 6.66
CA ASP A 320 1.86 20.56 7.00
C ASP A 320 1.69 21.47 5.76
N GLY A 321 0.82 21.02 4.84
CA GLY A 321 0.38 21.78 3.67
C GLY A 321 1.49 22.20 2.72
N GLN A 322 2.53 21.38 2.56
CA GLN A 322 3.64 21.63 1.64
C GLN A 322 3.30 21.17 0.22
N ILE A 323 3.88 21.86 -0.76
CA ILE A 323 3.91 21.38 -2.15
C ILE A 323 5.02 20.33 -2.26
N ILE A 324 4.72 19.15 -2.79
CA ILE A 324 5.69 18.04 -2.93
C ILE A 324 5.87 17.66 -4.39
N ALA A 325 7.06 17.18 -4.75
CA ALA A 325 7.36 16.77 -6.13
C ALA A 325 6.41 15.68 -6.63
N SER A 326 6.23 15.59 -7.94
CA SER A 326 5.40 14.55 -8.54
C SER A 326 6.14 13.23 -8.70
N THR A 327 5.36 12.16 -8.81
CA THR A 327 5.84 10.84 -9.20
C THR A 327 5.01 10.28 -10.34
N LEU A 328 5.69 9.58 -11.24
CA LEU A 328 5.09 8.70 -12.22
C LEU A 328 5.50 7.27 -11.88
N TRP A 329 4.52 6.38 -11.76
CA TRP A 329 4.70 4.95 -11.67
C TRP A 329 4.49 4.30 -13.03
N LEU A 330 5.27 3.25 -13.27
CA LEU A 330 5.04 2.28 -14.33
C LEU A 330 5.15 0.89 -13.72
N ARG A 331 4.19 0.01 -13.97
CA ARG A 331 4.20 -1.35 -13.41
C ARG A 331 4.06 -2.38 -14.50
N TYR A 332 4.84 -3.45 -14.41
CA TYR A 332 4.69 -4.64 -15.25
C TYR A 332 4.35 -5.83 -14.37
N TYR A 333 3.19 -6.42 -14.59
CA TYR A 333 2.73 -7.60 -13.85
C TYR A 333 2.97 -8.85 -14.68
N ALA A 334 3.56 -9.85 -14.03
CA ALA A 334 3.89 -11.13 -14.63
C ALA A 334 4.58 -10.99 -16.01
N PRO A 335 5.79 -10.40 -16.08
CA PRO A 335 6.60 -10.45 -17.28
C PRO A 335 6.78 -11.89 -17.78
N ASP A 336 6.86 -12.07 -19.10
CA ASP A 336 7.04 -13.39 -19.70
C ASP A 336 8.39 -14.00 -19.25
N LYS A 337 8.40 -15.32 -18.98
CA LYS A 337 9.51 -15.98 -18.28
C LYS A 337 10.87 -15.86 -18.97
N LYS A 338 10.88 -15.74 -20.31
CA LYS A 338 12.11 -15.79 -21.13
C LYS A 338 12.69 -14.42 -21.49
N VAL A 339 12.02 -13.32 -21.14
CA VAL A 339 12.41 -11.96 -21.59
C VAL A 339 12.95 -11.07 -20.46
N GLY A 340 13.01 -11.60 -19.23
CA GLY A 340 13.47 -10.88 -18.06
C GLY A 340 12.43 -9.92 -17.45
N PRO A 341 12.76 -9.28 -16.32
CA PRO A 341 11.79 -8.53 -15.51
C PRO A 341 11.28 -7.24 -16.16
N PHE A 342 11.96 -6.72 -17.17
CA PHE A 342 11.49 -5.58 -17.96
C PHE A 342 10.59 -5.98 -19.13
N GLY A 343 10.26 -7.27 -19.29
CA GLY A 343 9.41 -7.71 -20.40
C GLY A 343 10.08 -7.61 -21.78
N GLY A 344 11.42 -7.67 -21.84
CA GLY A 344 12.17 -7.66 -23.10
C GLY A 344 12.17 -6.33 -23.85
N VAL A 345 11.90 -5.21 -23.18
CA VAL A 345 11.94 -3.85 -23.77
C VAL A 345 12.88 -2.94 -22.99
N ALA A 346 13.32 -1.86 -23.63
CA ALA A 346 14.00 -0.77 -22.94
C ALA A 346 13.02 0.00 -22.03
N LEU A 347 13.58 0.69 -21.03
CA LEU A 347 12.78 1.59 -20.22
C LEU A 347 12.23 2.75 -21.06
N PRO A 348 10.96 3.15 -20.87
CA PRO A 348 10.40 4.28 -21.58
C PRO A 348 11.19 5.57 -21.34
N LYS A 349 11.35 6.35 -22.40
CA LYS A 349 11.99 7.65 -22.35
C LYS A 349 10.96 8.70 -21.93
N LEU A 350 11.35 9.57 -20.99
CA LEU A 350 10.50 10.65 -20.50
C LEU A 350 11.01 12.01 -20.99
N THR A 351 10.09 12.88 -21.39
CA THR A 351 10.36 14.27 -21.79
C THR A 351 9.27 15.18 -21.23
N LEU A 352 9.65 16.29 -20.62
CA LEU A 352 8.75 17.39 -20.29
C LEU A 352 8.76 18.41 -21.43
N GLN A 353 7.60 19.04 -21.68
CA GLN A 353 7.45 20.07 -22.69
C GLN A 353 6.62 21.23 -22.15
N LEU A 354 7.13 22.47 -22.27
CA LEU A 354 6.36 23.68 -21.99
C LEU A 354 5.30 23.93 -23.08
N GLU A 355 4.26 24.71 -22.79
CA GLU A 355 3.28 25.13 -23.80
C GLU A 355 3.93 25.88 -24.98
N THR A 356 5.00 26.63 -24.70
CA THR A 356 5.81 27.36 -25.68
C THR A 356 6.68 26.46 -26.57
N GLY A 357 6.75 25.16 -26.26
CA GLY A 357 7.35 24.12 -27.10
C GLY A 357 8.73 23.62 -26.67
N GLU A 358 9.41 24.30 -25.74
CA GLU A 358 10.70 23.90 -25.19
C GLU A 358 10.60 22.50 -24.55
N ARG A 359 11.52 21.62 -24.92
CA ARG A 359 11.61 20.25 -24.41
C ARG A 359 12.77 20.11 -23.44
N PHE A 360 12.54 19.44 -22.32
CA PHE A 360 13.50 19.30 -21.24
C PHE A 360 13.19 18.07 -20.41
N TRP A 361 14.06 17.76 -19.45
CA TRP A 361 13.77 16.86 -18.35
C TRP A 361 14.28 17.48 -17.05
N LEU A 362 13.46 17.46 -16.00
CA LEU A 362 13.78 18.05 -14.70
C LEU A 362 13.61 16.99 -13.61
N GLN A 363 14.73 16.54 -13.04
CA GLN A 363 14.74 15.57 -11.95
C GLN A 363 15.70 15.98 -10.83
N PRO A 364 15.49 15.52 -9.59
CA PRO A 364 16.48 15.60 -8.53
C PRO A 364 17.54 14.49 -8.66
N ASP A 365 18.61 14.62 -7.89
CA ASP A 365 19.34 13.46 -7.38
C ASP A 365 18.45 12.70 -6.39
N PHE A 366 17.82 11.64 -6.90
CA PHE A 366 17.00 10.72 -6.13
C PHE A 366 17.77 9.47 -5.65
N SER A 367 19.11 9.46 -5.68
CA SER A 367 19.91 8.26 -5.39
C SER A 367 19.62 7.68 -4.00
N LEU A 368 19.39 8.54 -3.00
CA LEU A 368 19.02 8.10 -1.66
C LEU A 368 17.59 7.52 -1.62
N ALA A 369 16.62 8.16 -2.29
CA ALA A 369 15.26 7.63 -2.40
C ALA A 369 15.25 6.26 -3.09
N ALA A 370 15.95 6.14 -4.22
CA ALA A 370 16.14 4.89 -4.94
C ALA A 370 16.76 3.83 -4.04
N LYS A 371 17.92 4.12 -3.43
CA LYS A 371 18.60 3.19 -2.50
C LYS A 371 17.64 2.72 -1.42
N ARG A 372 16.88 3.62 -0.80
CA ARG A 372 15.97 3.27 0.29
C ARG A 372 14.82 2.38 -0.16
N GLN A 373 14.22 2.65 -1.32
CA GLN A 373 13.12 1.84 -1.84
C GLN A 373 13.57 0.50 -2.44
N THR A 374 14.84 0.36 -2.79
CA THR A 374 15.39 -0.86 -3.42
C THR A 374 16.36 -1.64 -2.54
N THR A 375 16.65 -1.18 -1.32
CA THR A 375 17.51 -1.92 -0.38
C THR A 375 16.73 -3.11 0.17
N THR A 376 17.35 -4.28 0.08
CA THR A 376 16.84 -5.48 0.73
C THR A 376 17.36 -5.60 2.16
N VAL A 377 16.57 -6.16 3.05
CA VAL A 377 16.96 -6.46 4.44
C VAL A 377 16.74 -7.96 4.72
N PRO A 378 17.48 -8.58 5.65
CA PRO A 378 17.21 -9.96 6.02
C PRO A 378 15.86 -10.11 6.71
N GLY A 379 15.24 -11.28 6.56
CA GLY A 379 14.06 -11.67 7.33
C GLY A 379 14.35 -11.68 8.83
N PHE A 380 13.31 -11.46 9.62
CA PHE A 380 13.40 -11.40 11.08
C PHE A 380 12.77 -12.65 11.70
N SER A 381 13.49 -13.30 12.60
CA SER A 381 12.99 -14.51 13.26
C SER A 381 12.27 -14.16 14.55
N THR A 382 11.06 -14.70 14.71
CA THR A 382 10.35 -14.71 15.98
C THR A 382 9.98 -16.13 16.37
N LYS A 383 9.71 -16.37 17.65
CA LYS A 383 9.19 -17.66 18.09
C LYS A 383 7.84 -17.95 17.41
N PRO A 384 7.58 -19.21 17.00
CA PRO A 384 6.26 -19.61 16.53
C PRO A 384 5.17 -19.25 17.55
N LYS A 385 4.01 -18.86 17.04
CA LYS A 385 2.88 -18.42 17.86
C LYS A 385 1.56 -18.73 17.18
N ASP A 386 0.68 -19.44 17.89
CA ASP A 386 -0.68 -19.69 17.41
C ASP A 386 -1.47 -18.37 17.21
N PRO A 387 -2.47 -18.38 16.30
CA PRO A 387 -3.37 -17.26 16.08
C PRO A 387 -4.05 -16.80 17.38
N LEU A 388 -4.07 -15.48 17.59
CA LEU A 388 -4.94 -14.88 18.61
C LEU A 388 -6.41 -15.05 18.20
N PRO A 389 -7.38 -14.98 19.14
CA PRO A 389 -8.80 -15.08 18.82
C PRO A 389 -9.27 -14.10 17.72
N LEU A 390 -8.70 -12.89 17.69
CA LEU A 390 -8.98 -11.87 16.67
C LEU A 390 -8.49 -12.23 15.25
N LEU A 391 -7.64 -13.26 15.14
CA LEU A 391 -7.15 -13.86 13.91
C LEU A 391 -7.74 -15.26 13.71
N GLY A 392 -8.73 -15.63 14.51
CA GLY A 392 -9.24 -16.98 14.67
C GLY A 392 -10.19 -17.44 13.55
N PRO A 393 -10.86 -18.58 13.79
CA PRO A 393 -11.61 -19.34 12.79
C PRO A 393 -12.78 -18.61 12.15
N THR A 394 -13.37 -17.60 12.82
CA THR A 394 -14.55 -16.88 12.33
C THR A 394 -14.21 -15.67 11.47
N VAL A 395 -12.98 -15.15 11.56
CA VAL A 395 -12.57 -13.92 10.90
C VAL A 395 -12.15 -14.25 9.47
N GLY A 396 -12.61 -13.50 8.48
CA GLY A 396 -12.27 -13.63 7.06
C GLY A 396 -11.28 -12.57 6.60
N TRP A 397 -11.70 -11.78 5.60
CA TRP A 397 -10.87 -10.82 4.89
C TRP A 397 -11.42 -9.39 5.05
N GLY A 398 -10.54 -8.44 5.31
CA GLY A 398 -10.83 -7.01 5.21
C GLY A 398 -10.66 -6.53 3.77
N LYS A 399 -11.58 -5.70 3.29
CA LYS A 399 -11.42 -4.97 2.04
C LYS A 399 -10.52 -3.76 2.31
N VAL A 400 -9.64 -3.42 1.36
CA VAL A 400 -8.75 -2.26 1.49
C VAL A 400 -9.21 -1.12 0.58
N PHE A 401 -9.40 0.08 1.13
CA PHE A 401 -9.75 1.30 0.39
C PHE A 401 -8.70 2.44 0.47
N GLY A 402 -7.63 2.22 1.21
CA GLY A 402 -6.56 3.17 1.46
C GLY A 402 -5.45 2.55 2.31
N PHE A 403 -4.19 2.88 2.03
CA PHE A 403 -3.08 2.40 2.85
C PHE A 403 -3.11 2.96 4.27
N TRP A 404 -3.33 4.27 4.41
CA TRP A 404 -3.48 4.91 5.73
C TRP A 404 -4.64 4.30 6.51
N LEU A 405 -5.78 4.13 5.85
CA LEU A 405 -7.00 3.58 6.43
C LEU A 405 -6.80 2.14 6.92
N THR A 406 -6.15 1.30 6.09
CA THR A 406 -5.79 -0.08 6.46
C THR A 406 -4.91 -0.13 7.70
N LEU A 407 -3.96 0.80 7.83
CA LEU A 407 -3.10 0.87 9.01
C LEU A 407 -3.85 1.37 10.25
N ALA A 408 -4.70 2.40 10.09
CA ALA A 408 -5.54 2.91 11.17
C ALA A 408 -6.48 1.82 11.70
N ASP A 409 -7.10 1.07 10.80
CA ASP A 409 -8.00 -0.03 11.13
C ASP A 409 -7.25 -1.22 11.71
N GLY A 410 -6.11 -1.60 11.14
CA GLY A 410 -5.25 -2.65 11.70
C GLY A 410 -4.80 -2.36 13.13
N PHE A 411 -4.60 -1.09 13.49
CA PHE A 411 -4.28 -0.67 14.85
C PHE A 411 -5.51 -0.64 15.77
N ALA A 412 -6.63 -0.09 15.29
CA ALA A 412 -7.84 0.07 16.10
C ALA A 412 -8.62 -1.22 16.30
N TYR A 413 -8.61 -2.13 15.33
CA TYR A 413 -9.32 -3.42 15.35
C TYR A 413 -9.06 -4.25 16.62
N PRO A 414 -7.81 -4.53 17.03
CA PRO A 414 -7.53 -5.29 18.25
C PRO A 414 -7.89 -4.53 19.55
N LEU A 415 -8.00 -3.20 19.51
CA LEU A 415 -8.33 -2.35 20.66
C LEU A 415 -9.84 -2.16 20.85
N ALA A 416 -10.63 -2.37 19.78
CA ALA A 416 -12.07 -2.25 19.79
C ALA A 416 -12.76 -3.55 20.22
N LYS A 417 -13.96 -3.43 20.79
CA LYS A 417 -14.84 -4.57 21.08
C LYS A 417 -15.17 -5.33 19.78
N PRO A 418 -15.26 -6.67 19.81
CA PRO A 418 -15.25 -7.52 21.01
C PRO A 418 -13.85 -7.90 21.53
N TRP A 419 -12.76 -7.52 20.86
CA TRP A 419 -11.41 -7.97 21.19
C TRP A 419 -10.75 -7.17 22.30
N GLY A 420 -10.90 -5.86 22.24
CA GLY A 420 -10.36 -4.91 23.22
C GLY A 420 -11.45 -4.26 24.07
N LEU A 421 -11.11 -3.11 24.65
CA LEU A 421 -11.93 -2.44 25.67
C LEU A 421 -12.82 -1.33 25.08
N PHE A 422 -12.41 -0.71 23.97
CA PHE A 422 -13.07 0.49 23.46
C PHE A 422 -14.27 0.16 22.55
N PRO A 423 -15.34 0.97 22.55
CA PRO A 423 -16.44 0.80 21.59
C PRO A 423 -15.96 0.92 20.15
N LYS A 424 -16.42 0.03 19.25
CA LYS A 424 -16.14 0.15 17.81
C LYS A 424 -16.57 1.51 17.26
N SER A 425 -17.70 2.06 17.72
CA SER A 425 -18.22 3.37 17.30
C SER A 425 -17.22 4.50 17.54
N LEU A 426 -16.43 4.43 18.61
CA LEU A 426 -15.38 5.41 18.88
C LEU A 426 -14.24 5.31 17.85
N ALA A 427 -13.81 4.09 17.50
CA ALA A 427 -12.81 3.87 16.46
C ALA A 427 -13.30 4.37 15.09
N VAL A 428 -14.52 3.98 14.69
CA VAL A 428 -15.19 4.45 13.46
C VAL A 428 -15.20 5.97 13.38
N LYS A 429 -15.64 6.65 14.44
CA LYS A 429 -15.70 8.11 14.50
C LYS A 429 -14.31 8.73 14.29
N LEU A 430 -13.33 8.32 15.11
CA LEU A 430 -12.00 8.93 15.08
C LEU A 430 -11.25 8.67 13.77
N ILE A 431 -11.42 7.50 13.16
CA ILE A 431 -10.76 7.15 11.90
C ILE A 431 -11.40 7.93 10.75
N THR A 432 -12.73 7.96 10.67
CA THR A 432 -13.45 8.70 9.63
C THR A 432 -13.16 10.20 9.70
N GLU A 433 -13.25 10.82 10.87
CA GLU A 433 -12.94 12.25 11.07
C GLU A 433 -11.50 12.59 10.67
N ARG A 434 -10.56 11.65 10.86
CA ARG A 434 -9.15 11.84 10.49
C ARG A 434 -8.90 11.65 9.00
N ASP A 435 -9.49 10.64 8.37
CA ASP A 435 -9.36 10.42 6.92
C ASP A 435 -9.95 11.60 6.14
N GLU A 436 -11.11 12.08 6.57
CA GLU A 436 -11.74 13.30 6.05
C GLU A 436 -10.86 14.52 6.27
N CYS A 437 -10.33 14.73 7.48
CA CYS A 437 -9.44 15.86 7.73
C CYS A 437 -8.16 15.82 6.88
N TYR A 438 -7.49 14.66 6.81
CA TYR A 438 -6.17 14.55 6.20
C TYR A 438 -6.21 14.56 4.67
N PHE A 439 -7.25 13.99 4.09
CA PHE A 439 -7.29 13.71 2.66
C PHE A 439 -8.61 14.09 1.99
N ASN A 440 -9.60 14.58 2.74
CA ASN A 440 -10.97 14.75 2.28
C ASN A 440 -11.53 13.46 1.66
N ARG A 441 -11.31 12.34 2.35
CA ARG A 441 -11.72 11.00 1.90
C ARG A 441 -12.84 10.42 2.74
N GLY A 442 -13.59 9.52 2.12
CA GLY A 442 -14.66 8.77 2.75
C GLY A 442 -15.84 8.54 1.81
N ALA A 443 -16.78 7.69 2.24
CA ALA A 443 -17.94 7.32 1.43
C ALA A 443 -18.81 8.53 0.99
N SER A 444 -18.83 9.61 1.77
CA SER A 444 -19.60 10.83 1.49
C SER A 444 -18.79 11.96 0.86
N ALA A 445 -17.48 11.79 0.64
CA ALA A 445 -16.65 12.80 0.01
C ALA A 445 -17.04 13.01 -1.46
N SER A 446 -16.72 14.19 -2.01
CA SER A 446 -16.78 14.41 -3.46
C SER A 446 -15.70 13.58 -4.17
N PRO A 447 -15.90 13.19 -5.43
CA PRO A 447 -14.83 12.64 -6.24
C PRO A 447 -13.61 13.57 -6.32
N PRO A 448 -12.37 13.05 -6.30
CA PRO A 448 -12.00 11.62 -6.20
C PRO A 448 -11.92 11.08 -4.76
N GLY A 449 -12.27 11.87 -3.73
CA GLY A 449 -12.18 11.50 -2.32
C GLY A 449 -13.00 10.26 -1.92
N ASN A 450 -14.07 9.95 -2.66
CA ASN A 450 -14.89 8.74 -2.45
C ASN A 450 -14.52 7.56 -3.37
N TYR A 451 -13.46 7.70 -4.18
CA TYR A 451 -12.95 6.60 -4.99
C TYR A 451 -12.00 5.72 -4.18
N GLU A 452 -12.02 4.42 -4.47
CA GLU A 452 -11.10 3.44 -3.90
C GLU A 452 -9.66 3.79 -4.29
N ALA A 453 -8.85 4.16 -3.29
CA ALA A 453 -7.40 4.25 -3.42
C ALA A 453 -6.82 2.98 -2.83
N SER A 454 -6.76 1.93 -3.64
CA SER A 454 -6.32 0.62 -3.16
C SER A 454 -4.92 0.66 -2.53
N ALA A 455 -4.56 -0.31 -1.66
CA ALA A 455 -3.43 -0.22 -0.71
C ALA A 455 -2.06 0.19 -1.30
N SER A 456 -1.85 -0.02 -2.60
CA SER A 456 -0.63 0.32 -3.33
C SER A 456 -0.85 1.40 -4.41
N GLY A 457 -1.93 2.16 -4.34
CA GLY A 457 -2.33 3.22 -5.26
C GLY A 457 -2.78 2.75 -6.66
N MET A 458 -2.87 1.44 -6.91
CA MET A 458 -3.14 0.89 -8.24
C MET A 458 -4.63 0.68 -8.47
N ASN A 459 -5.24 1.49 -9.35
CA ASN A 459 -6.69 1.62 -9.50
C ASN A 459 -7.38 0.36 -10.07
N TYR A 460 -6.64 -0.50 -10.77
CA TYR A 460 -7.18 -1.72 -11.36
C TYR A 460 -7.08 -2.93 -10.43
N ASN A 461 -6.44 -2.80 -9.26
CA ASN A 461 -6.36 -3.86 -8.26
C ASN A 461 -7.38 -3.60 -7.16
N SER A 462 -8.17 -4.61 -6.87
CA SER A 462 -8.95 -4.68 -5.63
C SER A 462 -8.23 -5.58 -4.63
N TYR A 463 -8.01 -5.06 -3.43
CA TYR A 463 -7.20 -5.72 -2.41
C TYR A 463 -8.03 -6.28 -1.26
N LEU A 464 -7.75 -7.53 -0.87
CA LEU A 464 -8.23 -8.12 0.37
C LEU A 464 -7.03 -8.38 1.29
N TYR A 465 -7.19 -8.13 2.58
CA TYR A 465 -6.15 -8.27 3.59
C TYR A 465 -6.61 -9.10 4.79
N ARG A 466 -5.68 -9.85 5.38
CA ARG A 466 -5.89 -10.56 6.65
C ARG A 466 -4.55 -10.73 7.39
N ALA A 467 -4.51 -10.40 8.68
CA ALA A 467 -3.40 -10.79 9.55
C ALA A 467 -3.44 -12.28 9.91
N ILE A 468 -2.27 -12.91 10.07
CA ILE A 468 -2.10 -14.35 10.28
C ILE A 468 -0.96 -14.62 11.27
N SER A 469 -0.99 -15.74 11.98
CA SER A 469 0.11 -16.16 12.87
C SER A 469 0.36 -17.66 12.84
N LEU A 470 1.61 -18.11 12.70
CA LEU A 470 1.94 -19.53 12.61
C LEU A 470 2.64 -20.08 13.87
N GLY A 471 1.97 -21.02 14.54
CA GLY A 471 2.48 -21.82 15.66
C GLY A 471 3.53 -22.86 15.26
N GLU A 472 4.04 -23.59 16.25
CA GLU A 472 5.02 -24.68 16.07
C GLU A 472 4.30 -25.96 15.63
N ASP A 473 4.86 -26.70 14.67
CA ASP A 473 4.25 -27.89 14.05
C ASP A 473 2.80 -27.67 13.53
N LYS A 474 2.51 -26.43 13.11
CA LYS A 474 1.22 -26.00 12.56
C LYS A 474 1.34 -25.63 11.08
N VAL A 475 0.20 -25.63 10.40
CA VAL A 475 0.07 -25.18 9.01
C VAL A 475 -1.15 -24.27 8.85
N TYR A 476 -1.00 -23.25 8.01
CA TYR A 476 -2.15 -22.60 7.39
C TYR A 476 -2.47 -23.28 6.08
N VAL A 477 -3.75 -23.56 5.85
CA VAL A 477 -4.23 -24.03 4.54
C VAL A 477 -5.22 -22.99 4.02
N LEU A 478 -5.08 -22.62 2.76
CA LEU A 478 -6.07 -21.84 2.04
C LEU A 478 -6.75 -22.71 0.99
N THR A 479 -8.07 -22.74 1.01
CA THR A 479 -8.87 -23.38 -0.04
C THR A 479 -9.80 -22.36 -0.69
N GLY A 480 -10.16 -22.59 -1.94
CA GLY A 480 -11.04 -21.69 -2.69
C GLY A 480 -10.99 -21.97 -4.18
N LYS A 481 -11.70 -21.16 -4.95
CA LYS A 481 -11.69 -21.20 -6.42
C LYS A 481 -10.96 -20.00 -6.98
N LEU A 482 -10.06 -20.22 -7.94
CA LEU A 482 -9.34 -19.16 -8.61
C LEU A 482 -10.13 -18.64 -9.82
N PRO A 483 -10.25 -17.30 -10.04
CA PRO A 483 -10.77 -16.77 -11.29
C PRO A 483 -9.94 -17.28 -12.47
N LYS A 484 -10.53 -17.36 -13.66
CA LYS A 484 -9.78 -17.59 -14.90
C LYS A 484 -8.90 -16.36 -15.18
N THR A 485 -7.60 -16.59 -15.30
CA THR A 485 -6.61 -15.58 -15.66
C THR A 485 -5.94 -15.94 -17.01
N PRO A 486 -5.35 -14.96 -17.72
CA PRO A 486 -4.59 -15.23 -18.94
C PRO A 486 -3.35 -16.09 -18.69
N LYS A 487 -3.20 -17.19 -19.45
CA LYS A 487 -1.98 -18.02 -19.46
C LYS A 487 -1.03 -17.52 -20.54
N THR A 488 -0.23 -16.51 -20.21
CA THR A 488 0.55 -15.76 -21.22
C THR A 488 2.05 -15.66 -20.93
N ARG A 489 2.54 -16.22 -19.82
CA ARG A 489 3.93 -16.05 -19.37
C ARG A 489 4.95 -16.88 -20.16
N ASN A 490 4.53 -17.74 -21.09
CA ASN A 490 5.43 -18.55 -21.91
C ASN A 490 5.56 -18.01 -23.35
N GLY A 491 5.09 -16.78 -23.61
CA GLY A 491 5.16 -16.15 -24.93
C GLY A 491 3.98 -16.54 -25.85
N GLU A 492 2.85 -16.89 -25.26
CA GLU A 492 1.62 -17.19 -26.00
C GLU A 492 1.26 -16.04 -26.95
N ALA A 493 0.79 -16.38 -28.16
CA ALA A 493 0.70 -15.43 -29.28
C ALA A 493 -0.43 -14.39 -29.15
N SER A 494 -1.41 -14.61 -28.28
CA SER A 494 -2.54 -13.69 -28.11
C SER A 494 -3.11 -13.73 -26.69
N VAL A 495 -3.80 -12.65 -26.30
CA VAL A 495 -4.59 -12.60 -25.06
C VAL A 495 -6.05 -12.92 -25.38
N THR A 496 -6.69 -13.68 -24.49
CA THR A 496 -8.15 -13.92 -24.51
C THR A 496 -8.81 -13.30 -23.29
N LYS A 497 -10.12 -13.03 -23.38
CA LYS A 497 -10.91 -12.57 -22.23
C LYS A 497 -10.74 -13.48 -21.03
N SER A 498 -10.79 -12.90 -19.84
CA SER A 498 -10.58 -13.61 -18.58
C SER A 498 -11.53 -13.08 -17.48
N GLU A 499 -11.55 -13.75 -16.34
CA GLU A 499 -12.34 -13.35 -15.16
C GLU A 499 -11.54 -12.37 -14.27
N ALA A 500 -10.22 -12.37 -14.36
CA ALA A 500 -9.33 -11.39 -13.75
C ALA A 500 -8.05 -11.30 -14.58
N ARG A 501 -7.50 -10.10 -14.75
CA ARG A 501 -6.25 -9.90 -15.52
C ARG A 501 -5.08 -10.51 -14.79
N TYR A 502 -5.08 -10.49 -13.47
CA TYR A 502 -4.04 -11.06 -12.61
C TYR A 502 -4.62 -11.36 -11.23
N TRP A 503 -4.18 -12.45 -10.61
CA TRP A 503 -4.48 -12.74 -9.22
C TRP A 503 -3.21 -13.18 -8.49
N SER A 504 -3.00 -12.67 -7.28
CA SER A 504 -1.93 -13.14 -6.40
C SER A 504 -2.34 -13.11 -4.94
N ILE A 505 -1.66 -13.91 -4.13
CA ILE A 505 -1.65 -13.79 -2.68
C ILE A 505 -0.21 -13.68 -2.20
N CYS A 506 0.05 -12.69 -1.36
CA CYS A 506 1.36 -12.46 -0.76
C CYS A 506 1.28 -12.48 0.75
N HIS A 507 2.33 -12.94 1.42
CA HIS A 507 2.46 -12.84 2.87
C HIS A 507 3.65 -11.95 3.26
N THR A 508 3.38 -11.02 4.18
CA THR A 508 4.33 -9.98 4.58
C THR A 508 4.41 -9.84 6.09
N GLY A 509 5.61 -9.64 6.62
CA GLY A 509 5.87 -9.34 8.04
C GLY A 509 6.24 -7.88 8.28
N ASN A 510 6.77 -7.58 9.47
CA ASN A 510 7.17 -6.22 9.87
C ASN A 510 8.67 -6.08 10.16
N GLY A 511 9.42 -7.19 10.12
CA GLY A 511 10.86 -7.18 10.37
C GLY A 511 11.22 -6.85 11.83
N GLU A 512 12.51 -6.63 12.08
CA GLU A 512 13.01 -6.34 13.44
C GLU A 512 12.32 -5.11 14.04
N ASP A 513 11.78 -5.26 15.26
CA ASP A 513 11.09 -4.19 16.01
C ASP A 513 10.00 -3.43 15.23
N ASN A 514 9.36 -4.07 14.24
CA ASN A 514 8.42 -3.44 13.30
C ASN A 514 9.02 -2.31 12.43
N LYS A 515 10.34 -2.30 12.22
CA LYS A 515 11.04 -1.26 11.44
C LYS A 515 10.78 -1.35 9.93
N PHE A 516 10.41 -2.53 9.42
CA PHE A 516 10.27 -2.83 7.99
C PHE A 516 8.86 -3.34 7.69
N PRO A 517 7.83 -2.47 7.75
CA PRO A 517 6.46 -2.87 7.50
C PRO A 517 6.32 -3.48 6.09
N SER A 518 5.47 -4.49 5.96
CA SER A 518 5.23 -5.20 4.69
C SER A 518 6.50 -5.82 4.09
N LEU A 519 7.37 -6.40 4.93
CA LEU A 519 8.53 -7.18 4.50
C LEU A 519 8.06 -8.46 3.80
N LEU A 520 8.38 -8.61 2.52
CA LEU A 520 7.83 -9.65 1.67
C LEU A 520 8.53 -11.00 1.86
N TYR A 521 7.82 -11.98 2.43
CA TYR A 521 8.33 -13.35 2.59
C TYR A 521 7.97 -14.25 1.39
N GLY A 522 6.84 -14.00 0.73
CA GLY A 522 6.41 -14.81 -0.40
C GLY A 522 5.19 -14.25 -1.10
N CYS A 523 5.08 -14.52 -2.40
CA CYS A 523 3.82 -14.48 -3.12
C CYS A 523 3.62 -15.73 -3.95
N LEU A 524 2.37 -16.08 -4.18
CA LEU A 524 1.95 -16.99 -5.23
C LEU A 524 1.06 -16.20 -6.18
N MET A 525 1.35 -16.26 -7.47
CA MET A 525 0.44 -15.77 -8.50
C MET A 525 -0.32 -16.90 -9.19
N ASP A 526 -1.37 -16.53 -9.91
CA ASP A 526 -2.39 -17.46 -10.42
C ASP A 526 -1.87 -18.68 -11.21
N ASP A 527 -0.76 -18.57 -11.93
CA ASP A 527 -0.19 -19.68 -12.71
C ASP A 527 0.86 -20.52 -11.98
N GLU A 528 1.13 -20.21 -10.72
CA GLU A 528 1.99 -20.98 -9.81
C GLU A 528 1.16 -21.86 -8.87
N ILE A 529 -0.17 -21.69 -8.89
CA ILE A 529 -1.10 -22.40 -8.03
C ILE A 529 -1.61 -23.63 -8.76
N HIS A 530 -1.41 -24.80 -8.15
CA HIS A 530 -2.00 -26.04 -8.59
C HIS A 530 -3.53 -26.00 -8.42
N LEU A 531 -4.26 -26.36 -9.49
CA LEU A 531 -5.71 -26.32 -9.55
C LEU A 531 -6.27 -27.69 -9.93
N ASN A 532 -7.35 -28.11 -9.26
CA ASN A 532 -8.14 -29.26 -9.71
C ASN A 532 -8.97 -28.92 -10.98
N GLN A 533 -9.73 -29.89 -11.49
CA GLN A 533 -10.58 -29.71 -12.68
C GLN A 533 -11.65 -28.61 -12.51
N ASN A 534 -12.07 -28.34 -11.27
CA ASN A 534 -13.01 -27.28 -10.92
C ASN A 534 -12.33 -25.91 -10.73
N ARG A 535 -11.01 -25.77 -10.97
CA ARG A 535 -10.22 -24.58 -10.63
C ARG A 535 -10.19 -24.25 -9.14
N GLU A 536 -10.33 -25.26 -8.29
CA GLU A 536 -10.17 -25.10 -6.85
C GLU A 536 -8.73 -25.42 -6.47
N TYR A 537 -8.23 -24.72 -5.45
CA TYR A 537 -6.86 -24.86 -4.97
C TYR A 537 -6.84 -25.30 -3.51
N THR A 538 -5.71 -25.92 -3.13
CA THR A 538 -5.25 -26.08 -1.75
C THR A 538 -3.84 -25.51 -1.68
N ILE A 539 -3.67 -24.38 -0.98
CA ILE A 539 -2.37 -23.76 -0.74
C ILE A 539 -2.00 -24.00 0.72
N VAL A 540 -0.81 -24.52 0.98
CA VAL A 540 -0.30 -24.79 2.33
C VAL A 540 0.88 -23.89 2.63
N TYR A 541 0.81 -23.22 3.77
CA TYR A 541 1.91 -22.48 4.35
C TYR A 541 2.38 -23.16 5.63
N SER A 542 3.67 -23.47 5.67
CA SER A 542 4.36 -24.00 6.84
C SER A 542 5.80 -23.50 6.81
N ARG A 543 6.54 -23.63 7.92
CA ARG A 543 8.00 -23.48 7.83
C ARG A 543 8.59 -24.61 7.01
N LYS A 544 9.74 -24.36 6.37
CA LYS A 544 10.46 -25.35 5.55
C LYS A 544 10.72 -26.68 6.26
N ASN A 545 11.13 -26.66 7.52
CA ASN A 545 11.40 -27.85 8.33
C ASN A 545 10.13 -28.52 8.88
N GLU A 546 8.97 -27.87 8.77
CA GLU A 546 7.66 -28.34 9.22
C GLU A 546 6.75 -28.69 8.04
N ARG A 547 7.27 -28.73 6.80
CA ARG A 547 6.49 -29.05 5.60
C ARG A 547 5.82 -30.43 5.72
N PRO A 548 4.48 -30.52 5.60
CA PRO A 548 3.79 -31.81 5.54
C PRO A 548 4.25 -32.64 4.34
N LYS A 549 4.38 -33.96 4.51
CA LYS A 549 4.82 -34.89 3.44
C LYS A 549 3.89 -34.88 2.22
N ASN A 550 2.59 -34.67 2.43
CA ASN A 550 1.58 -34.59 1.37
C ASN A 550 1.38 -33.16 0.83
N ALA A 551 2.12 -32.15 1.30
CA ALA A 551 2.09 -30.80 0.72
C ALA A 551 2.94 -30.73 -0.56
N THR A 552 2.53 -31.46 -1.60
CA THR A 552 3.23 -31.60 -2.88
C THR A 552 2.27 -31.43 -4.06
N GLU A 553 2.81 -31.06 -5.23
CA GLU A 553 2.02 -30.94 -6.46
C GLU A 553 1.35 -32.26 -6.85
N GLN A 554 2.01 -33.41 -6.62
CA GLN A 554 1.42 -34.72 -6.90
C GLN A 554 0.16 -35.00 -6.07
N CYS A 555 0.08 -34.41 -4.87
CA CYS A 555 -1.10 -34.51 -4.01
C CYS A 555 -2.12 -33.38 -4.25
N GLY A 556 -1.92 -32.54 -5.27
CA GLY A 556 -2.81 -31.43 -5.59
C GLY A 556 -2.59 -30.18 -4.73
N VAL A 557 -1.45 -30.08 -4.03
CA VAL A 557 -1.17 -29.02 -3.06
C VAL A 557 -0.09 -28.08 -3.58
N THR A 558 -0.35 -26.78 -3.52
CA THR A 558 0.68 -25.74 -3.68
C THR A 558 1.29 -25.44 -2.31
N TRP A 559 2.60 -25.58 -2.15
CA TRP A 559 3.26 -25.27 -0.88
C TRP A 559 4.13 -24.03 -1.00
N GLN A 560 4.03 -23.12 -0.03
CA GLN A 560 4.91 -21.97 0.12
C GLN A 560 5.49 -21.92 1.53
N ASP A 561 6.79 -21.65 1.63
CA ASP A 561 7.45 -21.44 2.91
C ASP A 561 6.89 -20.18 3.60
N TYR A 562 6.38 -20.35 4.82
CA TYR A 562 5.79 -19.26 5.59
C TYR A 562 6.82 -18.18 5.96
N GLY A 563 8.09 -18.54 6.10
CA GLY A 563 9.15 -17.61 6.51
C GLY A 563 9.43 -17.60 8.01
N LEU A 564 10.18 -16.57 8.43
CA LEU A 564 10.86 -16.54 9.74
C LEU A 564 10.04 -15.87 10.85
N GLU A 565 9.16 -14.93 10.48
CA GLU A 565 8.34 -14.16 11.41
C GLU A 565 7.01 -14.90 11.62
N ALA A 566 6.60 -15.05 12.88
CA ALA A 566 5.39 -15.79 13.22
C ALA A 566 4.13 -15.00 12.90
N LEU A 567 4.11 -13.68 13.12
CA LEU A 567 2.99 -12.81 12.77
C LEU A 567 3.24 -12.18 11.41
N GLN A 568 2.33 -12.38 10.47
CA GLN A 568 2.39 -11.81 9.12
C GLN A 568 1.00 -11.34 8.70
N GLY A 569 0.86 -10.85 7.48
CA GLY A 569 -0.42 -10.56 6.85
C GLY A 569 -0.46 -11.08 5.41
N TYR A 570 -1.57 -11.72 5.05
CA TYR A 570 -1.92 -12.02 3.67
C TYR A 570 -2.51 -10.80 2.98
N THR A 571 -2.09 -10.57 1.75
CA THR A 571 -2.67 -9.57 0.85
C THR A 571 -2.97 -10.24 -0.49
N ILE A 572 -4.23 -10.22 -0.88
CA ILE A 572 -4.70 -10.66 -2.19
C ILE A 572 -4.77 -9.47 -3.13
N ARG A 573 -4.29 -9.64 -4.37
CA ARG A 573 -4.54 -8.74 -5.49
C ARG A 573 -5.51 -9.39 -6.44
N TRP A 574 -6.61 -8.71 -6.72
CA TRP A 574 -7.53 -9.05 -7.79
C TRP A 574 -7.46 -7.94 -8.84
N ALA A 575 -6.69 -8.13 -9.91
CA ALA A 575 -6.56 -7.14 -10.97
C ALA A 575 -7.68 -7.31 -12.00
N SER A 576 -8.43 -6.23 -12.24
CA SER A 576 -9.55 -6.18 -13.17
C SER A 576 -9.31 -5.13 -14.27
N VAL A 577 -9.46 -5.53 -15.53
CA VAL A 577 -9.45 -4.59 -16.67
C VAL A 577 -10.79 -4.71 -17.38
N VAL A 578 -11.75 -3.89 -16.95
CA VAL A 578 -13.15 -3.95 -17.40
C VAL A 578 -13.26 -3.56 -18.88
N PRO A 579 -14.02 -4.27 -19.72
CA PRO A 579 -14.84 -5.46 -19.42
C PRO A 579 -14.17 -6.79 -19.76
N ASP A 580 -12.96 -6.80 -20.33
CA ASP A 580 -12.38 -7.99 -20.95
C ASP A 580 -11.73 -8.94 -19.94
N ASP A 581 -11.27 -8.42 -18.81
CA ASP A 581 -10.64 -9.17 -17.72
C ASP A 581 -11.35 -8.86 -16.40
N TYR A 582 -12.62 -9.27 -16.32
CA TYR A 582 -13.51 -8.89 -15.25
C TYR A 582 -14.51 -10.01 -14.96
N LEU A 583 -14.76 -10.25 -13.67
CA LEU A 583 -15.76 -11.21 -13.20
C LEU A 583 -16.89 -10.46 -12.49
N PRO A 584 -17.97 -10.10 -13.23
CA PRO A 584 -19.10 -9.40 -12.65
C PRO A 584 -19.67 -10.15 -11.45
N LYS A 585 -20.07 -9.41 -10.41
CA LYS A 585 -20.69 -9.91 -9.17
C LYS A 585 -19.79 -10.73 -8.23
N PHE A 586 -18.51 -10.93 -8.56
CA PHE A 586 -17.56 -11.59 -7.66
C PHE A 586 -16.25 -10.84 -7.51
N ALA A 587 -15.87 -9.98 -8.46
CA ALA A 587 -14.73 -9.10 -8.28
C ALA A 587 -14.95 -8.20 -7.04
N PRO A 588 -13.98 -8.12 -6.10
CA PRO A 588 -14.12 -7.35 -4.87
C PRO A 588 -13.92 -5.85 -5.11
N ASP A 589 -14.31 -5.32 -6.26
CA ASP A 589 -14.19 -3.90 -6.59
C ASP A 589 -15.20 -3.05 -5.81
N GLN A 590 -15.01 -1.72 -5.85
CA GLN A 590 -15.86 -0.78 -5.12
C GLN A 590 -17.32 -0.69 -5.58
N ASP A 591 -17.70 -1.18 -6.75
CA ASP A 591 -19.14 -1.23 -7.12
C ASP A 591 -19.82 -2.39 -6.40
N ASN A 592 -19.08 -3.50 -6.27
CA ASN A 592 -19.53 -4.74 -5.68
C ASN A 592 -19.44 -4.73 -4.14
N ILE A 593 -18.38 -4.13 -3.61
CA ILE A 593 -18.10 -3.96 -2.18
C ILE A 593 -17.73 -2.48 -1.97
N PRO A 594 -18.71 -1.56 -1.87
CA PRO A 594 -18.43 -0.15 -1.73
C PRO A 594 -17.91 0.19 -0.34
N TRP A 595 -17.15 1.30 -0.26
CA TRP A 595 -16.56 1.81 0.98
C TRP A 595 -17.53 1.83 2.16
N SER A 596 -18.75 2.35 1.92
CA SER A 596 -19.78 2.54 2.94
C SER A 596 -20.17 1.28 3.70
N VAL A 597 -19.96 0.09 3.14
CA VAL A 597 -20.28 -1.19 3.81
C VAL A 597 -19.11 -2.16 3.86
N GLY A 598 -18.08 -1.97 3.02
CA GLY A 598 -16.90 -2.82 2.93
C GLY A 598 -15.78 -2.44 3.90
N GLU A 599 -15.69 -1.17 4.29
CA GLU A 599 -14.63 -0.67 5.16
C GLU A 599 -14.96 -0.94 6.64
N TRP A 600 -14.03 -1.49 7.41
CA TRP A 600 -14.25 -1.83 8.81
C TRP A 600 -14.60 -0.61 9.66
N SER A 601 -13.94 0.51 9.40
CA SER A 601 -14.19 1.81 10.01
C SER A 601 -15.39 2.56 9.44
N SER A 602 -16.22 1.94 8.57
CA SER A 602 -17.52 2.49 8.21
C SER A 602 -18.57 2.29 9.32
N PRO A 603 -19.47 3.27 9.56
CA PRO A 603 -20.64 3.11 10.42
C PRO A 603 -21.51 1.91 10.04
N ASP A 604 -21.67 1.65 8.73
CA ASP A 604 -22.54 0.60 8.18
C ASP A 604 -21.74 -0.65 7.75
N TYR A 605 -20.54 -0.85 8.30
CA TYR A 605 -19.69 -1.99 7.97
C TYR A 605 -20.45 -3.32 8.06
N ASN A 606 -20.48 -4.03 6.94
CA ASN A 606 -21.12 -5.32 6.81
C ASN A 606 -20.09 -6.45 6.76
N MET A 607 -19.82 -7.04 7.94
CA MET A 607 -18.90 -8.17 8.08
C MET A 607 -19.30 -9.39 7.22
N SER A 608 -20.57 -9.51 6.81
CA SER A 608 -21.01 -10.65 5.98
C SER A 608 -20.51 -10.62 4.55
N LEU A 609 -19.98 -9.49 4.05
CA LEU A 609 -19.46 -9.38 2.69
C LEU A 609 -18.21 -10.24 2.50
N THR A 610 -17.17 -10.01 3.31
CA THR A 610 -15.90 -10.77 3.26
C THR A 610 -15.32 -11.06 4.64
N GLY A 611 -15.83 -10.41 5.68
CA GLY A 611 -15.25 -10.39 7.01
C GLY A 611 -15.43 -11.68 7.81
N TYR A 612 -16.26 -12.62 7.35
CA TYR A 612 -16.34 -13.97 7.93
C TYR A 612 -15.52 -14.99 7.14
N ASN A 613 -14.91 -15.95 7.83
CA ASN A 613 -14.20 -17.07 7.22
C ASN A 613 -15.16 -18.15 6.67
N ASN A 614 -15.99 -17.80 5.71
CA ASN A 614 -16.90 -18.72 5.05
C ASN A 614 -17.13 -18.28 3.60
N GLN A 615 -17.86 -19.08 2.83
CA GLN A 615 -18.23 -18.76 1.45
C GLN A 615 -19.70 -18.30 1.32
N ASN A 616 -20.32 -17.86 2.41
CA ASN A 616 -21.66 -17.29 2.40
C ASN A 616 -21.66 -15.81 1.99
N GLY A 617 -20.51 -15.15 2.03
CA GLY A 617 -20.34 -13.74 1.68
C GLY A 617 -20.46 -13.42 0.19
N PHE A 618 -19.89 -12.27 -0.21
CA PHE A 618 -20.01 -11.72 -1.56
C PHE A 618 -19.26 -12.55 -2.59
N LEU A 619 -17.99 -12.89 -2.32
CA LEU A 619 -17.13 -13.61 -3.27
C LEU A 619 -17.53 -15.08 -3.47
N LYS A 620 -18.42 -15.63 -2.63
CA LYS A 620 -18.85 -17.03 -2.64
C LYS A 620 -17.65 -17.98 -2.71
N LYS A 621 -17.63 -18.91 -3.65
CA LYS A 621 -16.54 -19.87 -3.91
C LYS A 621 -15.18 -19.23 -4.21
N TYR A 622 -15.14 -17.97 -4.63
CA TYR A 622 -13.90 -17.23 -4.87
C TYR A 622 -13.32 -16.62 -3.60
N GLN A 623 -14.05 -16.65 -2.47
CA GLN A 623 -13.51 -16.24 -1.19
C GLN A 623 -12.58 -17.34 -0.67
N PRO A 624 -11.30 -17.03 -0.38
CA PRO A 624 -10.41 -18.01 0.23
C PRO A 624 -10.86 -18.33 1.66
N LEU A 625 -11.01 -19.62 1.96
CA LEU A 625 -11.20 -20.13 3.30
C LEU A 625 -9.84 -20.32 3.97
N ASN A 626 -9.75 -19.91 5.23
CA ASN A 626 -8.58 -20.08 6.06
C ASN A 626 -8.78 -21.30 6.97
N HIS A 627 -7.85 -22.24 6.92
CA HIS A 627 -7.79 -23.38 7.81
C HIS A 627 -6.50 -23.33 8.62
N TYR A 628 -6.55 -23.85 9.85
CA TYR A 628 -5.40 -23.92 10.73
C TYR A 628 -5.42 -25.25 11.47
N MET A 629 -4.36 -26.04 11.34
CA MET A 629 -4.26 -27.38 11.92
C MET A 629 -2.79 -27.75 12.16
N THR A 630 -2.56 -28.87 12.84
CA THR A 630 -1.23 -29.47 12.96
C THR A 630 -0.75 -30.03 11.63
N ARG A 631 0.56 -30.18 11.49
CA ARG A 631 1.16 -30.93 10.38
C ARG A 631 0.57 -32.34 10.29
N GLU A 632 0.42 -33.03 11.43
CA GLU A 632 -0.10 -34.40 11.49
C GLU A 632 -1.54 -34.49 10.99
N GLU A 633 -2.43 -33.59 11.43
CA GLU A 633 -3.81 -33.51 10.95
C GLU A 633 -3.86 -33.28 9.43
N PHE A 634 -2.98 -32.44 8.88
CA PHE A 634 -2.89 -32.23 7.44
C PHE A 634 -2.37 -33.47 6.70
N GLU A 635 -1.36 -34.15 7.22
CA GLU A 635 -0.83 -35.40 6.65
C GLU A 635 -1.89 -36.51 6.64
N ALA A 636 -2.78 -36.54 7.63
CA ALA A 636 -3.88 -37.49 7.71
C ALA A 636 -4.94 -37.32 6.61
N LEU A 637 -4.99 -36.17 5.91
CA LEU A 637 -5.85 -35.99 4.72
C LEU A 637 -5.42 -36.87 3.54
N GLY A 638 -4.20 -37.41 3.58
CA GLY A 638 -3.69 -38.33 2.56
C GLY A 638 -3.23 -37.61 1.29
N CYS A 639 -3.22 -38.35 0.18
CA CYS A 639 -2.80 -37.89 -1.13
C CYS A 639 -3.65 -38.59 -2.19
N PRO A 640 -4.43 -37.86 -3.02
CA PRO A 640 -4.50 -36.40 -3.12
C PRO A 640 -5.28 -35.73 -1.96
N VAL A 641 -5.04 -34.44 -1.76
CA VAL A 641 -5.81 -33.58 -0.84
C VAL A 641 -6.86 -32.82 -1.65
N SER A 642 -8.15 -33.11 -1.42
CA SER A 642 -9.24 -32.33 -2.03
C SER A 642 -9.54 -31.10 -1.18
N PRO A 643 -9.76 -29.90 -1.78
CA PRO A 643 -10.14 -28.70 -1.02
C PRO A 643 -11.34 -28.90 -0.08
N GLU A 644 -12.33 -29.70 -0.48
CA GLU A 644 -13.53 -30.00 0.31
C GLU A 644 -13.27 -30.94 1.50
N SER A 645 -12.15 -31.67 1.49
CA SER A 645 -11.74 -32.58 2.55
C SER A 645 -11.00 -31.87 3.68
N VAL A 646 -10.54 -30.63 3.44
CA VAL A 646 -9.82 -29.84 4.45
C VAL A 646 -10.81 -29.40 5.54
N PRO A 647 -10.62 -29.81 6.81
CA PRO A 647 -11.58 -29.53 7.87
C PRO A 647 -11.72 -28.04 8.12
N ILE A 648 -12.94 -27.59 8.41
CA ILE A 648 -13.21 -26.21 8.79
C ILE A 648 -12.47 -25.90 10.10
N TRP A 649 -11.73 -24.79 10.12
CA TRP A 649 -11.09 -24.31 11.33
C TRP A 649 -12.12 -24.08 12.44
N GLN A 650 -11.95 -24.79 13.55
CA GLN A 650 -12.78 -24.68 14.76
C GLN A 650 -12.22 -23.69 15.77
#